data_AF-A0A941PX88-F1
#
_entry.id   AF-A0A941PX88-F1
#
_cell.length_a   1.000
_cell.length_b   1.000
_cell.length_c   1.000
_cell.angle_alpha   90.00
_cell.angle_beta   90.00
_cell.angle_gamma   90.00
#
_symmetry.space_group_name_H-M   'P 1'
#
loop_
_entity.id
_entity.type
_entity.pdbx_description
1 polymer ?
#
loop_
_entity_poly.entity_id
_entity_poly.type
_entity_poly.pdbx_seq_one_letter_code
_entity_poly.pdbx_strand_id
1 'polypeptide(L)'
;MNVTRISPAGSDGAAPPRVAVVGGGITGLAAAHALSRAGLAPVLFEAQARLGGHAHTIEVELPDAAGRRVRHGVDVGFLVFNERTYPGFIALLHELGVQSARSDMSFSVQAPDGLNGRGPRLEWSGTDADTLFAQRRNLLSPPFWRMLADIRRFNRLATALARADAAERTGPGASLAEFLAAHRLSREFQEGYLLPMVACIWSCPPAQMLHYPARSLAQFCDNHGLLQISARPAWFTVRGGSRHYVQALAARLPDVRSGCAVQAARPLAGGGWRLETSAGAAEFDALVLACHAPQAAALLGTATPARALLAQLRTQPNRAVLHTDAALLPRLRKAWAAWNFERAPRDADGAGAVCLHYWINRLQPLPFAAELIVSLNPVREPARGSVLWEGEVHHPVFDAASFDLRARLQALQGHDGLWLAGAWCGHGFHEDGLRAGEAAAAGLLRAWRVGALARATGARRPRGARMSAPRGAAAPGALLAWGRVRHERFAPRHHAFAYPLPFLLLPMRSLRERPCTALARNRRALFAFHDRDHGAGGADALAWLDAQLAAAGVHDADGEVWLQTLPRMFGYAFKPVSFWFAQRADGSLAAIVAEVHNTFGERHSYVLQGEGVAFGRTLAAPKRLHVSPFFDMQGGYRFRFMRRDEAEGVRLVSRVELHAPDGSPRLLTSLSGHATPLTQAAVRALLWRAPAAAWAVTLRIHWQALRLWAKRVPWFSRPADPSPSPASTPTPPTPHPERISP
;
A
#
# COMPACT_ATOMS: atom_id res chain seq x y z
N MET A 1 -9.58 -42.07 10.32
CA MET A 1 -8.13 -42.39 10.30
C MET A 1 -7.38 -41.30 11.05
N ASN A 2 -6.50 -41.70 11.95
CA ASN A 2 -6.00 -40.92 13.09
C ASN A 2 -5.41 -39.56 12.73
N VAL A 3 -6.00 -38.51 13.32
CA VAL A 3 -5.43 -37.17 13.43
C VAL A 3 -4.38 -37.22 14.53
N THR A 4 -3.10 -37.22 14.16
CA THR A 4 -2.01 -37.08 15.11
C THR A 4 -2.06 -35.67 15.68
N ARG A 5 -2.64 -35.54 16.89
CA ARG A 5 -2.43 -34.38 17.74
C ARG A 5 -0.93 -34.28 18.00
N ILE A 6 -0.32 -33.18 17.56
CA ILE A 6 1.00 -32.80 18.05
C ILE A 6 0.79 -32.40 19.51
N SER A 7 1.07 -33.32 20.43
CA SER A 7 1.32 -32.96 21.83
C SER A 7 2.60 -32.12 21.88
N PRO A 8 2.62 -30.99 22.61
CA PRO A 8 3.84 -30.20 22.79
C PRO A 8 4.70 -30.89 23.85
N ALA A 9 5.57 -31.80 23.41
CA ALA A 9 6.66 -32.27 24.25
C ALA A 9 7.87 -31.36 24.03
N GLY A 10 8.06 -30.41 24.96
CA GLY A 10 9.28 -29.62 25.09
C GLY A 10 9.10 -28.12 24.88
N SER A 11 8.46 -27.42 25.82
CA SER A 11 8.71 -25.99 26.03
C SER A 11 8.56 -25.66 27.50
N ASP A 12 9.55 -24.96 28.07
CA ASP A 12 9.45 -24.28 29.35
C ASP A 12 8.08 -23.61 29.51
N GLY A 13 7.44 -23.79 30.67
CA GLY A 13 6.06 -23.39 30.99
C GLY A 13 5.79 -21.87 31.05
N ALA A 14 6.29 -21.08 30.11
CA ALA A 14 5.96 -19.66 29.98
C ALA A 14 4.58 -19.48 29.33
N ALA A 15 3.69 -18.76 30.01
CA ALA A 15 2.39 -18.38 29.48
C ALA A 15 2.54 -17.62 28.13
N PRO A 16 1.57 -17.75 27.19
CA PRO A 16 1.61 -17.03 25.93
C PRO A 16 1.63 -15.50 26.18
N PRO A 17 2.41 -14.75 25.39
CA PRO A 17 2.60 -13.32 25.63
C PRO A 17 1.30 -12.54 25.39
N ARG A 18 1.04 -11.56 26.27
CA ARG A 18 -0.19 -10.75 26.29
C ARG A 18 0.04 -9.44 25.56
N VAL A 19 -0.83 -9.12 24.59
CA VAL A 19 -0.80 -7.85 23.85
C VAL A 19 -2.01 -7.01 24.21
N ALA A 20 -1.79 -5.73 24.51
CA ALA A 20 -2.86 -4.74 24.53
C ALA A 20 -2.92 -3.96 23.21
N VAL A 21 -4.11 -3.78 22.67
CA VAL A 21 -4.38 -2.89 21.54
C VAL A 21 -5.32 -1.79 22.03
N VAL A 22 -4.93 -0.52 21.90
CA VAL A 22 -5.68 0.62 22.43
C VAL A 22 -6.25 1.45 21.29
N GLY A 23 -7.58 1.49 21.19
CA GLY A 23 -8.36 2.16 20.14
C GLY A 23 -9.11 1.15 19.26
N GLY A 24 -10.43 1.15 19.32
CA GLY A 24 -11.34 0.25 18.61
C GLY A 24 -11.77 0.72 17.22
N GLY A 25 -11.01 1.64 16.61
CA GLY A 25 -11.18 2.00 15.19
C GLY A 25 -10.65 0.92 14.24
N ILE A 26 -10.74 1.16 12.92
CA ILE A 26 -10.23 0.22 11.90
C ILE A 26 -8.78 -0.20 12.16
N THR A 27 -7.92 0.73 12.58
CA THR A 27 -6.51 0.46 12.89
C THR A 27 -6.35 -0.60 13.97
N GLY A 28 -7.04 -0.44 15.11
CA GLY A 28 -6.89 -1.37 16.23
C GLY A 28 -7.61 -2.68 15.99
N LEU A 29 -8.78 -2.64 15.35
CA LEU A 29 -9.48 -3.85 14.92
C LEU A 29 -8.61 -4.68 13.95
N ALA A 30 -7.93 -4.03 13.00
CA ALA A 30 -7.02 -4.69 12.06
C ALA A 30 -5.80 -5.28 12.76
N ALA A 31 -5.18 -4.53 13.68
CA ALA A 31 -4.06 -5.02 14.47
C ALA A 31 -4.46 -6.23 15.33
N ALA A 32 -5.57 -6.15 16.05
CA ALA A 32 -6.09 -7.24 16.88
C ALA A 32 -6.47 -8.47 16.03
N HIS A 33 -7.08 -8.27 14.87
CA HIS A 33 -7.41 -9.36 13.94
C HIS A 33 -6.17 -10.06 13.40
N ALA A 34 -5.17 -9.29 12.95
CA ALA A 34 -3.91 -9.84 12.45
C ALA A 34 -3.14 -10.62 13.53
N LEU A 35 -3.11 -10.12 14.77
CA LEU A 35 -2.53 -10.83 15.92
C LEU A 35 -3.30 -12.11 16.26
N SER A 36 -4.63 -12.05 16.23
CA SER A 36 -5.51 -13.21 16.50
C SER A 36 -5.30 -14.31 15.45
N ARG A 37 -5.22 -13.94 14.16
CA ARG A 37 -4.90 -14.87 13.06
C ARG A 37 -3.51 -15.51 13.18
N ALA A 38 -2.59 -14.87 13.91
CA ALA A 38 -1.27 -15.42 14.20
C ALA A 38 -1.24 -16.33 15.45
N GLY A 39 -2.40 -16.58 16.08
CA GLY A 39 -2.54 -17.47 17.23
C GLY A 39 -2.36 -16.78 18.59
N LEU A 40 -2.33 -15.45 18.64
CA LEU A 40 -2.30 -14.70 19.90
C LEU A 40 -3.72 -14.35 20.38
N ALA A 41 -3.84 -14.01 21.67
CA ALA A 41 -5.07 -13.50 22.25
C ALA A 41 -4.91 -12.03 22.68
N PRO A 42 -4.95 -11.06 21.74
CA PRO A 42 -4.86 -9.64 22.08
C PRO A 42 -6.11 -9.15 22.83
N VAL A 43 -5.92 -8.20 23.75
CA VAL A 43 -7.02 -7.49 24.41
C VAL A 43 -7.18 -6.13 23.75
N LEU A 44 -8.33 -5.90 23.11
CA LEU A 44 -8.66 -4.62 22.48
C LEU A 44 -9.42 -3.72 23.48
N PHE A 45 -8.88 -2.53 23.75
CA PHE A 45 -9.51 -1.51 24.59
C PHE A 45 -10.10 -0.39 23.73
N GLU A 46 -11.35 -0.05 23.98
CA GLU A 46 -12.03 1.11 23.37
C GLU A 46 -12.70 1.94 24.47
N ALA A 47 -12.46 3.26 24.44
CA ALA A 47 -12.98 4.19 25.43
C ALA A 47 -14.50 4.37 25.30
N GLN A 48 -15.03 4.36 24.08
CA GLN A 48 -16.47 4.45 23.83
C GLN A 48 -17.14 3.08 24.02
N ALA A 49 -18.44 3.08 24.33
CA ALA A 49 -19.24 1.84 24.32
C ALA A 49 -19.38 1.21 22.92
N ARG A 50 -18.94 1.92 21.87
CA ARG A 50 -19.08 1.56 20.46
C ARG A 50 -17.70 1.42 19.80
N LEU A 51 -17.52 0.36 19.01
CA LEU A 51 -16.35 0.19 18.15
C LEU A 51 -16.52 0.91 16.80
N GLY A 52 -15.40 1.06 16.07
CA GLY A 52 -15.35 1.58 14.71
C GLY A 52 -14.75 2.98 14.62
N GLY A 53 -14.75 3.76 15.70
CA GLY A 53 -14.23 5.12 15.70
C GLY A 53 -14.92 5.96 14.63
N HIS A 54 -14.17 6.43 13.63
CA HIS A 54 -14.71 7.20 12.50
C HIS A 54 -15.62 6.38 11.56
N ALA A 55 -15.56 5.05 11.55
CA ALA A 55 -16.63 4.24 10.97
C ALA A 55 -17.83 4.29 11.92
N HIS A 56 -18.82 5.11 11.57
CA HIS A 56 -19.95 5.43 12.43
C HIS A 56 -21.25 5.41 11.63
N THR A 57 -22.14 4.48 11.98
CA THR A 57 -23.47 4.32 11.40
C THR A 57 -24.52 4.73 12.43
N ILE A 58 -25.39 5.68 12.07
CA ILE A 58 -26.53 6.11 12.87
C ILE A 58 -27.76 5.35 12.41
N GLU A 59 -28.50 4.74 13.35
CA GLU A 59 -29.82 4.19 13.02
C GLU A 59 -30.83 5.31 12.85
N VAL A 60 -31.44 5.39 11.67
CA VAL A 60 -32.47 6.37 11.34
C VAL A 60 -33.79 5.66 11.07
N GLU A 61 -34.88 6.22 11.58
CA GLU A 61 -36.23 5.75 11.31
C GLU A 61 -37.04 6.87 10.63
N LEU A 62 -37.31 6.70 9.34
CA LEU A 62 -38.05 7.67 8.52
C LEU A 62 -38.98 6.95 7.53
N PRO A 63 -39.99 7.64 6.96
CA PRO A 63 -40.82 7.07 5.90
C PRO A 63 -40.03 6.73 4.63
N ASP A 64 -40.34 5.58 4.04
CA ASP A 64 -39.94 5.22 2.68
C ASP A 64 -40.80 5.95 1.62
N ALA A 65 -40.54 5.70 0.34
CA ALA A 65 -41.31 6.28 -0.77
C ALA A 65 -42.81 5.90 -0.76
N ALA A 66 -43.19 4.83 -0.05
CA ALA A 66 -44.58 4.40 0.13
C ALA A 66 -45.20 4.91 1.45
N GLY A 67 -44.48 5.76 2.20
CA GLY A 67 -44.95 6.33 3.47
C GLY A 67 -44.80 5.42 4.68
N ARG A 68 -44.20 4.22 4.55
CA ARG A 68 -44.01 3.29 5.67
C ARG A 68 -42.76 3.66 6.44
N ARG A 69 -42.85 3.69 7.78
CA ARG A 69 -41.67 3.93 8.63
C ARG A 69 -40.72 2.73 8.54
N VAL A 70 -39.50 2.98 8.07
CA VAL A 70 -38.44 1.97 7.95
C VAL A 70 -37.24 2.39 8.78
N ARG A 71 -36.56 1.42 9.39
CA ARG A 71 -35.28 1.62 10.08
C ARG A 71 -34.14 1.26 9.13
N HIS A 72 -33.13 2.12 9.04
CA HIS A 72 -31.94 1.87 8.23
C HIS A 72 -30.72 2.57 8.83
N GLY A 73 -29.55 1.94 8.69
CA GLY A 73 -28.27 2.50 9.11
C GLY A 73 -27.75 3.53 8.10
N VAL A 74 -27.34 4.71 8.58
CA VAL A 74 -26.78 5.79 7.78
C VAL A 74 -25.34 6.05 8.23
N ASP A 75 -24.36 5.84 7.35
CA ASP A 75 -22.98 6.21 7.65
C ASP A 75 -22.80 7.73 7.66
N VAL A 76 -22.13 8.24 8.69
CA VAL A 76 -21.87 9.69 8.88
C VAL A 76 -20.38 10.05 8.98
N GLY A 77 -19.50 9.04 9.04
CA GLY A 77 -18.05 9.24 9.10
C GLY A 77 -17.35 8.62 7.89
N PHE A 78 -17.01 7.33 7.95
CA PHE A 78 -16.51 6.61 6.79
C PHE A 78 -17.63 6.30 5.79
N LEU A 79 -17.68 7.03 4.67
CA LEU A 79 -18.78 6.98 3.70
C LEU A 79 -18.53 6.04 2.52
N VAL A 80 -17.33 6.09 1.94
CA VAL A 80 -17.04 5.46 0.64
C VAL A 80 -15.62 4.89 0.52
N PHE A 81 -15.45 3.97 -0.42
CA PHE A 81 -14.17 3.42 -0.86
C PHE A 81 -14.17 3.09 -2.36
N ASN A 82 -13.01 2.78 -2.92
CA ASN A 82 -12.88 2.33 -4.31
C ASN A 82 -11.80 1.25 -4.47
N GLU A 83 -11.85 0.53 -5.59
CA GLU A 83 -10.98 -0.62 -5.87
C GLU A 83 -9.49 -0.25 -6.02
N ARG A 84 -9.19 0.99 -6.41
CA ARG A 84 -7.81 1.42 -6.67
C ARG A 84 -7.07 1.77 -5.38
N THR A 85 -7.75 2.41 -4.42
CA THR A 85 -7.10 2.96 -3.23
C THR A 85 -7.43 2.20 -1.95
N TYR A 86 -8.37 1.24 -1.97
CA TYR A 86 -8.77 0.44 -0.80
C TYR A 86 -8.68 -1.09 -1.03
N PRO A 87 -7.59 -1.64 -1.62
CA PRO A 87 -7.51 -3.07 -1.89
C PRO A 87 -7.51 -3.93 -0.62
N GLY A 88 -6.88 -3.48 0.46
CA GLY A 88 -6.86 -4.19 1.75
C GLY A 88 -8.25 -4.21 2.39
N PHE A 89 -8.93 -3.07 2.42
CA PHE A 89 -10.28 -3.00 2.98
C PHE A 89 -11.29 -3.84 2.20
N ILE A 90 -11.19 -3.89 0.87
CA ILE A 90 -12.01 -4.77 0.04
C ILE A 90 -11.74 -6.24 0.37
N ALA A 91 -10.48 -6.62 0.51
CA ALA A 91 -10.11 -7.99 0.91
C ALA A 91 -10.69 -8.33 2.29
N LEU A 92 -10.66 -7.39 3.24
CA LEU A 92 -11.26 -7.54 4.55
C LEU A 92 -12.79 -7.72 4.47
N LEU A 93 -13.51 -6.90 3.71
CA LEU A 93 -14.96 -7.06 3.53
C LEU A 93 -15.31 -8.44 2.95
N HIS A 94 -14.53 -8.90 1.96
CA HIS A 94 -14.69 -10.23 1.38
C HIS A 94 -14.43 -11.34 2.42
N GLU A 95 -13.38 -11.21 3.23
CA GLU A 95 -13.09 -12.15 4.34
C GLU A 95 -14.23 -12.21 5.37
N LEU A 96 -14.88 -11.08 5.62
CA LEU A 96 -15.98 -10.94 6.57
C LEU A 96 -17.35 -11.30 5.99
N GLY A 97 -17.45 -11.51 4.66
CA GLY A 97 -18.73 -11.73 3.98
C GLY A 97 -19.64 -10.49 3.98
N VAL A 98 -19.07 -9.29 4.12
CA VAL A 98 -19.82 -8.03 4.18
C VAL A 98 -20.00 -7.46 2.78
N GLN A 99 -21.24 -7.15 2.42
CA GLN A 99 -21.58 -6.67 1.09
C GLN A 99 -21.33 -5.17 0.92
N SER A 100 -20.95 -4.80 -0.30
CA SER A 100 -20.85 -3.40 -0.73
C SER A 100 -21.96 -3.03 -1.70
N ALA A 101 -22.15 -1.72 -1.90
CA ALA A 101 -23.06 -1.14 -2.89
C ALA A 101 -22.35 -0.04 -3.66
N ARG A 102 -22.80 0.25 -4.89
CA ARG A 102 -22.28 1.37 -5.68
C ARG A 102 -22.60 2.70 -5.00
N SER A 103 -21.66 3.63 -5.08
CA SER A 103 -21.78 5.00 -4.58
C SER A 103 -21.42 5.99 -5.67
N ASP A 104 -21.95 7.20 -5.57
CA ASP A 104 -21.57 8.37 -6.35
C ASP A 104 -20.55 9.22 -5.56
N MET A 105 -19.69 9.96 -6.26
CA MET A 105 -18.69 10.88 -5.68
C MET A 105 -18.60 12.18 -6.50
N SER A 106 -19.74 12.62 -7.02
CA SER A 106 -19.87 13.91 -7.68
C SER A 106 -19.58 15.04 -6.69
N PHE A 107 -19.06 16.14 -7.22
CA PHE A 107 -18.66 17.31 -6.47
C PHE A 107 -19.34 18.57 -7.02
N SER A 108 -19.74 19.46 -6.13
CA SER A 108 -20.27 20.78 -6.46
C SER A 108 -19.70 21.86 -5.55
N VAL A 109 -19.74 23.08 -6.06
CA VAL A 109 -19.32 24.29 -5.35
C VAL A 109 -20.49 25.28 -5.36
N GLN A 110 -20.87 25.76 -4.19
CA GLN A 110 -21.68 26.96 -4.02
C GLN A 110 -20.85 28.05 -3.32
N ALA A 111 -20.75 29.21 -3.99
CA ALA A 111 -20.04 30.38 -3.48
C ALA A 111 -21.00 31.58 -3.53
N PRO A 112 -21.60 31.97 -2.39
CA PRO A 112 -22.56 33.08 -2.31
C PRO A 112 -22.01 34.42 -2.84
N ASP A 113 -20.70 34.62 -2.71
CA ASP A 113 -19.91 35.79 -3.09
C ASP A 113 -19.25 35.68 -4.48
N GLY A 114 -19.55 34.63 -5.25
CA GLY A 114 -19.06 34.43 -6.60
C GLY A 114 -17.72 33.68 -6.69
N LEU A 115 -17.15 33.65 -7.91
CA LEU A 115 -16.05 32.74 -8.26
C LEU A 115 -14.73 33.00 -7.51
N ASN A 116 -14.41 34.27 -7.26
CA ASN A 116 -13.19 34.72 -6.58
C ASN A 116 -13.51 35.68 -5.41
N GLY A 117 -14.66 35.46 -4.77
CA GLY A 117 -15.22 36.32 -3.73
C GLY A 117 -15.64 37.70 -4.22
N ARG A 118 -15.85 37.84 -5.54
CA ARG A 118 -16.41 39.03 -6.18
C ARG A 118 -17.46 38.62 -7.20
N GLY A 119 -18.55 39.37 -7.25
CA GLY A 119 -19.59 39.22 -8.26
C GLY A 119 -20.77 38.35 -7.82
N PRO A 120 -21.58 37.87 -8.78
CA PRO A 120 -22.81 37.16 -8.46
C PRO A 120 -22.50 35.75 -7.94
N ARG A 121 -23.40 35.23 -7.09
CA ARG A 121 -23.39 33.85 -6.59
C ARG A 121 -23.01 32.85 -7.67
N LEU A 122 -22.10 31.94 -7.35
CA LEU A 122 -21.71 30.84 -8.23
C LEU A 122 -22.24 29.52 -7.67
N GLU A 123 -22.88 28.72 -8.53
CA GLU A 123 -23.23 27.32 -8.25
C GLU A 123 -22.90 26.48 -9.49
N TRP A 124 -22.12 25.41 -9.34
CA TRP A 124 -21.78 24.48 -10.43
C TRP A 124 -21.45 23.08 -9.91
N SER A 125 -21.63 22.06 -10.75
CA SER A 125 -21.22 20.68 -10.46
C SER A 125 -20.46 20.04 -11.63
N GLY A 126 -19.40 19.30 -11.32
CA GLY A 126 -18.49 18.70 -12.32
C GLY A 126 -18.91 17.34 -12.87
N THR A 127 -20.21 17.01 -12.86
CA THR A 127 -20.71 15.69 -13.30
C THR A 127 -20.77 15.59 -14.83
N ASP A 128 -21.41 16.56 -15.48
CA ASP A 128 -21.52 16.65 -16.94
C ASP A 128 -21.60 18.13 -17.39
N ALA A 129 -21.74 18.36 -18.70
CA ALA A 129 -21.83 19.72 -19.23
C ALA A 129 -23.09 20.47 -18.78
N ASP A 130 -24.21 19.78 -18.58
CA ASP A 130 -25.45 20.40 -18.13
C ASP A 130 -25.33 20.90 -16.69
N THR A 131 -24.70 20.10 -15.81
CA THR A 131 -24.47 20.45 -14.41
C THR A 131 -23.31 21.43 -14.23
N LEU A 132 -22.31 21.38 -15.11
CA LEU A 132 -21.18 22.34 -15.11
C LEU A 132 -21.68 23.75 -15.43
N PHE A 133 -22.60 23.85 -16.39
CA PHE A 133 -23.32 25.07 -16.73
C PHE A 133 -24.73 25.09 -16.14
N ALA A 134 -24.90 24.62 -14.89
CA ALA A 134 -26.17 24.71 -14.17
C ALA A 134 -26.70 26.15 -14.16
N GLN A 135 -25.79 27.13 -14.04
CA GLN A 135 -26.04 28.55 -14.31
C GLN A 135 -25.60 28.90 -15.74
N ARG A 136 -26.56 29.03 -16.66
CA ARG A 136 -26.27 29.27 -18.10
C ARG A 136 -25.47 30.54 -18.39
N ARG A 137 -25.58 31.56 -17.55
CA ARG A 137 -24.74 32.78 -17.63
C ARG A 137 -23.24 32.48 -17.63
N ASN A 138 -22.81 31.36 -17.07
CA ASN A 138 -21.40 30.98 -17.02
C ASN A 138 -20.83 30.61 -18.39
N LEU A 139 -21.68 30.30 -19.38
CA LEU A 139 -21.26 30.13 -20.77
C LEU A 139 -20.63 31.40 -21.34
N LEU A 140 -21.06 32.56 -20.86
CA LEU A 140 -20.57 33.88 -21.27
C LEU A 140 -19.61 34.50 -20.27
N SER A 141 -19.11 33.74 -19.28
CA SER A 141 -18.24 34.24 -18.20
C SER A 141 -16.77 33.93 -18.49
N PRO A 142 -15.94 34.91 -18.90
CA PRO A 142 -14.50 34.69 -19.10
C PRO A 142 -13.77 34.15 -17.85
N PRO A 143 -14.05 34.64 -16.62
CA PRO A 143 -13.47 34.08 -15.40
C PRO A 143 -13.77 32.58 -15.21
N PHE A 144 -14.99 32.14 -15.54
CA PHE A 144 -15.38 30.74 -15.43
C PHE A 144 -14.62 29.86 -16.42
N TRP A 145 -14.50 30.29 -17.68
CA TRP A 145 -13.69 29.58 -18.68
C TRP A 145 -12.20 29.54 -18.32
N ARG A 146 -11.67 30.60 -17.71
CA ARG A 146 -10.30 30.63 -17.19
C ARG A 146 -10.08 29.57 -16.11
N MET A 147 -11.03 29.43 -15.17
CA MET A 147 -11.01 28.33 -14.20
C MET A 147 -10.94 26.97 -14.92
N LEU A 148 -11.82 26.70 -15.88
CA LEU A 148 -11.85 25.41 -16.59
C LEU A 148 -10.55 25.11 -17.36
N ALA A 149 -9.96 26.14 -17.99
CA ALA A 149 -8.68 26.02 -18.67
C ALA A 149 -7.56 25.67 -17.69
N ASP A 150 -7.52 26.31 -16.53
CA ASP A 150 -6.54 26.05 -15.48
C ASP A 150 -6.75 24.69 -14.79
N ILE A 151 -7.98 24.15 -14.70
CA ILE A 151 -8.21 22.76 -14.26
C ILE A 151 -7.44 21.79 -15.16
N ARG A 152 -7.60 21.91 -16.48
CA ARG A 152 -6.88 21.04 -17.44
C ARG A 152 -5.37 21.22 -17.34
N ARG A 153 -4.91 22.46 -17.13
CA ARG A 153 -3.49 22.79 -16.98
C ARG A 153 -2.91 22.19 -15.70
N PHE A 154 -3.60 22.35 -14.58
CA PHE A 154 -3.24 21.75 -13.30
C PHE A 154 -3.19 20.24 -13.40
N ASN A 155 -4.19 19.58 -14.00
CA ASN A 155 -4.19 18.11 -14.15
C ASN A 155 -2.94 17.61 -14.89
N ARG A 156 -2.51 18.29 -15.97
CA ARG A 156 -1.26 17.95 -16.67
C ARG A 156 -0.03 18.15 -15.78
N LEU A 157 0.08 19.30 -15.13
CA LEU A 157 1.22 19.65 -14.28
C LEU A 157 1.33 18.71 -13.06
N ALA A 158 0.21 18.46 -12.38
CA ALA A 158 0.14 17.56 -11.23
C ALA A 158 0.46 16.11 -11.64
N THR A 159 -0.03 15.64 -12.79
CA THR A 159 0.31 14.30 -13.29
C THR A 159 1.81 14.17 -13.56
N ALA A 160 2.42 15.19 -14.18
CA ALA A 160 3.86 15.22 -14.39
C ALA A 160 4.63 15.23 -13.06
N LEU A 161 4.20 16.05 -12.10
CA LEU A 161 4.80 16.12 -10.77
C LEU A 161 4.70 14.80 -9.99
N ALA A 162 3.56 14.11 -10.09
CA ALA A 162 3.33 12.83 -9.45
C ALA A 162 4.25 11.73 -10.01
N ARG A 163 4.53 11.78 -11.33
CA ARG A 163 5.31 10.77 -12.07
C ARG A 163 6.80 11.09 -12.21
N ALA A 164 7.23 12.29 -11.80
CA ALA A 164 8.63 12.69 -11.86
C ALA A 164 9.52 11.80 -10.96
N ASP A 165 10.72 11.49 -11.47
CA ASP A 165 11.65 10.51 -10.91
C ASP A 165 12.14 10.81 -9.49
N ALA A 166 12.56 9.75 -8.80
CA ALA A 166 13.03 9.82 -7.42
C ALA A 166 14.31 10.63 -7.19
N ALA A 167 15.07 10.89 -8.24
CA ALA A 167 16.37 11.55 -8.14
C ALA A 167 16.27 13.07 -7.94
N GLU A 168 15.12 13.68 -8.17
CA GLU A 168 14.84 15.10 -7.89
C GLU A 168 14.31 15.34 -6.47
N ARG A 169 14.34 14.31 -5.60
CA ARG A 169 13.74 14.28 -4.24
C ARG A 169 14.69 14.79 -3.15
N THR A 170 15.19 16.01 -3.24
CA THR A 170 15.88 16.66 -2.11
C THR A 170 15.01 17.79 -1.55
N GLY A 171 14.58 17.64 -0.30
CA GLY A 171 13.76 18.61 0.44
C GLY A 171 12.28 18.20 0.60
N PRO A 172 11.51 18.89 1.47
CA PRO A 172 10.10 18.61 1.74
C PRO A 172 9.16 18.80 0.52
N GLY A 173 9.70 19.30 -0.60
CA GLY A 173 8.95 19.71 -1.79
C GLY A 173 8.37 21.12 -1.63
N ALA A 174 8.09 21.79 -2.74
CA ALA A 174 7.38 23.07 -2.71
C ALA A 174 5.98 22.89 -2.10
N SER A 175 5.56 23.86 -1.30
CA SER A 175 4.18 24.00 -0.83
C SER A 175 3.22 24.17 -2.00
N LEU A 176 1.93 23.90 -1.77
CA LEU A 176 0.90 24.12 -2.77
C LEU A 176 0.87 25.59 -3.22
N ALA A 177 1.02 26.54 -2.30
CA ALA A 177 1.11 27.97 -2.62
C ALA A 177 2.24 28.28 -3.62
N GLU A 178 3.45 27.81 -3.34
CA GLU A 178 4.61 28.04 -4.20
C GLU A 178 4.43 27.41 -5.57
N PHE A 179 3.86 26.21 -5.65
CA PHE A 179 3.57 25.54 -6.91
C PHE A 179 2.53 26.31 -7.75
N LEU A 180 1.44 26.78 -7.12
CA LEU A 180 0.41 27.56 -7.79
C LEU A 180 0.96 28.90 -8.31
N ALA A 181 1.80 29.56 -7.53
CA ALA A 181 2.45 30.82 -7.90
C ALA A 181 3.47 30.62 -9.04
N ALA A 182 4.35 29.62 -8.93
CA ALA A 182 5.37 29.31 -9.94
C ALA A 182 4.74 29.03 -11.31
N HIS A 183 3.58 28.36 -11.33
CA HIS A 183 2.84 28.10 -12.55
C HIS A 183 1.78 29.16 -12.87
N ARG A 184 1.68 30.27 -12.14
CA ARG A 184 0.71 31.36 -12.41
C ARG A 184 -0.72 30.84 -12.64
N LEU A 185 -1.18 29.91 -11.80
CA LEU A 185 -2.54 29.38 -11.85
C LEU A 185 -3.52 30.41 -11.27
N SER A 186 -4.64 30.65 -11.94
CA SER A 186 -5.55 31.75 -11.63
C SER A 186 -6.24 31.63 -10.27
N ARG A 187 -6.64 32.78 -9.70
CA ARG A 187 -7.41 32.82 -8.45
C ARG A 187 -8.79 32.19 -8.64
N GLU A 188 -9.38 32.33 -9.83
CA GLU A 188 -10.63 31.67 -10.20
C GLU A 188 -10.53 30.14 -10.09
N PHE A 189 -9.42 29.56 -10.53
CA PHE A 189 -9.15 28.13 -10.38
C PHE A 189 -8.88 27.73 -8.93
N GLN A 190 -8.06 28.50 -8.23
CA GLN A 190 -7.70 28.20 -6.84
C GLN A 190 -8.94 28.24 -5.94
N GLU A 191 -9.69 29.34 -5.97
CA GLU A 191 -10.82 29.57 -5.07
C GLU A 191 -12.14 28.94 -5.56
N GLY A 192 -12.29 28.73 -6.87
CA GLY A 192 -13.51 28.20 -7.47
C GLY A 192 -13.55 26.67 -7.65
N TYR A 193 -12.39 26.01 -7.55
CA TYR A 193 -12.28 24.56 -7.75
C TYR A 193 -11.28 23.88 -6.81
N LEU A 194 -9.99 24.24 -6.88
CA LEU A 194 -8.95 23.44 -6.26
C LEU A 194 -9.06 23.44 -4.74
N LEU A 195 -9.05 24.61 -4.11
CA LEU A 195 -9.12 24.75 -2.65
C LEU A 195 -10.43 24.21 -2.08
N PRO A 196 -11.62 24.47 -2.68
CA PRO A 196 -12.86 23.79 -2.31
C PRO A 196 -12.73 22.26 -2.29
N MET A 197 -12.21 21.67 -3.38
CA MET A 197 -12.08 20.22 -3.51
C MET A 197 -11.13 19.64 -2.45
N VAL A 198 -9.95 20.22 -2.27
CA VAL A 198 -8.97 19.68 -1.31
C VAL A 198 -9.35 19.94 0.15
N ALA A 199 -10.01 21.06 0.44
CA ALA A 199 -10.55 21.35 1.78
C ALA A 199 -11.58 20.30 2.20
N CYS A 200 -12.46 19.88 1.28
CA CYS A 200 -13.42 18.81 1.53
C CYS A 200 -12.76 17.46 1.79
N ILE A 201 -11.68 17.13 1.09
CA ILE A 201 -11.00 15.83 1.22
C ILE A 201 -10.34 15.66 2.60
N TRP A 202 -9.72 16.72 3.11
CA TRP A 202 -9.02 16.70 4.40
C TRP A 202 -9.78 17.36 5.55
N SER A 203 -11.00 17.84 5.29
CA SER A 203 -11.85 18.49 6.30
C SER A 203 -11.09 19.57 7.08
N CYS A 204 -10.34 20.41 6.35
CA CYS A 204 -9.57 21.52 6.92
C CYS A 204 -9.76 22.82 6.12
N PRO A 205 -9.49 23.99 6.71
CA PRO A 205 -9.66 25.28 6.07
C PRO A 205 -8.89 25.38 4.74
N PRO A 206 -9.49 25.98 3.70
CA PRO A 206 -8.83 26.22 2.41
C PRO A 206 -7.44 26.84 2.52
N ALA A 207 -7.24 27.81 3.42
CA ALA A 207 -5.94 28.46 3.60
C ALA A 207 -4.86 27.50 4.12
N GLN A 208 -5.22 26.56 5.00
CA GLN A 208 -4.29 25.57 5.51
C GLN A 208 -3.77 24.63 4.40
N MET A 209 -4.63 24.32 3.42
CA MET A 209 -4.25 23.47 2.29
C MET A 209 -3.15 24.08 1.41
N LEU A 210 -2.94 25.39 1.46
CA LEU A 210 -1.84 26.06 0.76
C LEU A 210 -0.45 25.65 1.27
N HIS A 211 -0.37 25.18 2.52
CA HIS A 211 0.88 24.69 3.13
C HIS A 211 1.14 23.20 2.89
N TYR A 212 0.18 22.49 2.27
CA TYR A 212 0.34 21.07 1.97
C TYR A 212 1.43 20.86 0.91
N PRO A 213 2.30 19.84 1.01
CA PRO A 213 3.31 19.57 0.00
C PRO A 213 2.67 19.26 -1.37
N ALA A 214 2.97 20.08 -2.40
CA ALA A 214 2.32 20.00 -3.71
C ALA A 214 2.48 18.63 -4.37
N ARG A 215 3.64 17.99 -4.18
CA ARG A 215 3.92 16.65 -4.71
C ARG A 215 3.07 15.58 -4.03
N SER A 216 2.92 15.62 -2.71
CA SER A 216 2.07 14.68 -1.97
C SER A 216 0.62 14.82 -2.41
N LEU A 217 0.14 16.06 -2.60
CA LEU A 217 -1.20 16.31 -3.16
C LEU A 217 -1.34 15.76 -4.57
N ALA A 218 -0.36 15.99 -5.44
CA ALA A 218 -0.38 15.50 -6.81
C ALA A 218 -0.42 13.97 -6.88
N GLN A 219 0.38 13.29 -6.06
CA GLN A 219 0.37 11.82 -5.94
C GLN A 219 -0.97 11.32 -5.43
N PHE A 220 -1.53 11.97 -4.41
CA PHE A 220 -2.87 11.66 -3.93
C PHE A 220 -3.89 11.76 -5.06
N CYS A 221 -3.93 12.88 -5.78
CA CYS A 221 -4.88 13.10 -6.86
C CYS A 221 -4.70 12.12 -8.02
N ASP A 222 -3.47 11.76 -8.41
CA ASP A 222 -3.21 10.77 -9.46
C ASP A 222 -3.67 9.37 -9.02
N ASN A 223 -3.36 8.98 -7.77
CA ASN A 223 -3.76 7.70 -7.19
C ASN A 223 -5.28 7.55 -7.05
N HIS A 224 -5.99 8.63 -6.71
CA HIS A 224 -7.44 8.62 -6.53
C HIS A 224 -8.22 8.91 -7.83
N GLY A 225 -7.53 9.14 -8.95
CA GLY A 225 -8.16 9.45 -10.23
C GLY A 225 -8.80 10.84 -10.30
N LEU A 226 -8.49 11.73 -9.35
CA LEU A 226 -9.02 13.10 -9.30
C LEU A 226 -8.48 13.99 -10.42
N LEU A 227 -7.31 13.64 -10.99
CA LEU A 227 -6.74 14.33 -12.15
C LEU A 227 -7.35 13.89 -13.49
N GLN A 228 -8.18 12.84 -13.49
CA GLN A 228 -8.71 12.22 -14.69
C GLN A 228 -10.09 12.78 -15.06
N ILE A 229 -10.28 13.09 -16.35
CA ILE A 229 -11.56 13.53 -16.91
C ILE A 229 -12.42 12.33 -17.36
N SER A 230 -11.77 11.21 -17.70
CA SER A 230 -12.39 9.96 -18.15
C SER A 230 -11.79 8.75 -17.39
N ALA A 231 -12.51 7.62 -17.34
CA ALA A 231 -12.08 6.39 -16.67
C ALA A 231 -11.86 6.52 -15.14
N ARG A 232 -12.72 7.31 -14.48
CA ARG A 232 -12.70 7.46 -13.02
C ARG A 232 -13.03 6.13 -12.32
N PRO A 233 -12.41 5.84 -11.17
CA PRO A 233 -12.68 4.62 -10.43
C PRO A 233 -14.15 4.56 -9.98
N ALA A 234 -14.68 3.35 -9.94
CA ALA A 234 -15.97 3.08 -9.33
C ALA A 234 -15.90 3.26 -7.82
N TRP A 235 -16.86 4.00 -7.26
CA TRP A 235 -16.99 4.17 -5.82
C TRP A 235 -18.05 3.24 -5.24
N PHE A 236 -17.83 2.84 -4.00
CA PHE A 236 -18.62 1.90 -3.26
C PHE A 236 -18.81 2.37 -1.82
N THR A 237 -19.85 1.88 -1.17
CA THR A 237 -20.13 2.03 0.26
C THR A 237 -20.46 0.66 0.87
N VAL A 238 -20.44 0.55 2.19
CA VAL A 238 -20.84 -0.68 2.89
C VAL A 238 -22.37 -0.73 2.94
N ARG A 239 -22.97 -1.81 2.43
CA ARG A 239 -24.43 -1.93 2.38
C ARG A 239 -25.00 -1.96 3.80
N GLY A 240 -25.94 -1.05 4.10
CA GLY A 240 -26.55 -0.91 5.43
C GLY A 240 -25.66 -0.22 6.47
N GLY A 241 -24.47 0.22 6.09
CA GLY A 241 -23.56 0.99 6.93
C GLY A 241 -22.36 0.21 7.46
N SER A 242 -21.27 0.95 7.66
CA SER A 242 -19.95 0.53 8.11
C SER A 242 -19.95 -0.28 9.42
N ARG A 243 -20.95 -0.08 10.30
CA ARG A 243 -21.12 -0.87 11.53
C ARG A 243 -21.12 -2.38 11.29
N HIS A 244 -21.61 -2.84 10.14
CA HIS A 244 -21.67 -4.27 9.82
C HIS A 244 -20.29 -4.92 9.77
N TYR A 245 -19.30 -4.31 9.12
CA TYR A 245 -17.95 -4.87 9.09
C TYR A 245 -17.27 -4.75 10.45
N VAL A 246 -17.53 -3.66 11.19
CA VAL A 246 -16.99 -3.47 12.55
C VAL A 246 -17.45 -4.59 13.47
N GLN A 247 -18.76 -4.92 13.46
CA GLN A 247 -19.33 -6.00 14.24
C GLN A 247 -18.81 -7.37 13.81
N ALA A 248 -18.77 -7.65 12.49
CA ALA A 248 -18.26 -8.90 11.96
C ALA A 248 -16.79 -9.13 12.30
N LEU A 249 -15.98 -8.07 12.30
CA LEU A 249 -14.57 -8.13 12.66
C LEU A 249 -14.39 -8.31 14.17
N ALA A 250 -15.12 -7.55 14.99
CA ALA A 250 -15.07 -7.65 16.44
C ALA A 250 -15.47 -9.04 16.96
N ALA A 251 -16.46 -9.68 16.32
CA ALA A 251 -16.89 -11.04 16.65
C ALA A 251 -15.81 -12.12 16.45
N ARG A 252 -14.74 -11.82 15.70
CA ARG A 252 -13.58 -12.71 15.51
C ARG A 252 -12.46 -12.48 16.52
N LEU A 253 -12.58 -11.48 17.38
CA LEU A 253 -11.56 -11.13 18.36
C LEU A 253 -11.80 -11.85 19.71
N PRO A 254 -10.74 -12.26 20.40
CA PRO A 254 -10.86 -13.06 21.62
C PRO A 254 -11.27 -12.26 22.86
N ASP A 255 -10.82 -11.01 23.00
CA ASP A 255 -11.18 -10.12 24.12
C ASP A 255 -11.32 -8.67 23.62
N VAL A 256 -12.53 -8.12 23.77
CA VAL A 256 -12.88 -6.76 23.38
C VAL A 256 -13.54 -6.05 24.56
N ARG A 257 -12.94 -4.94 24.98
CA ARG A 257 -13.37 -4.14 26.12
C ARG A 257 -13.76 -2.73 25.67
N SER A 258 -15.00 -2.61 25.19
CA SER A 258 -15.63 -1.31 24.91
C SER A 258 -16.10 -0.62 26.20
N GLY A 259 -16.12 0.70 26.22
CA GLY A 259 -16.43 1.50 27.41
C GLY A 259 -15.32 1.45 28.47
N CYS A 260 -14.14 0.93 28.12
CA CYS A 260 -13.00 0.74 29.01
C CYS A 260 -11.86 1.65 28.56
N ALA A 261 -11.91 2.90 29.01
CA ALA A 261 -10.91 3.89 28.64
C ALA A 261 -9.57 3.57 29.30
N VAL A 262 -8.51 3.45 28.50
CA VAL A 262 -7.14 3.49 28.99
C VAL A 262 -6.82 4.93 29.36
N GLN A 263 -6.34 5.15 30.58
CA GLN A 263 -6.04 6.47 31.15
C GLN A 263 -4.53 6.74 31.14
N ALA A 264 -3.72 5.70 31.34
CA ALA A 264 -2.27 5.80 31.27
C ALA A 264 -1.62 4.48 30.83
N ALA A 265 -0.47 4.59 30.18
CA ALA A 265 0.42 3.50 29.83
C ALA A 265 1.84 3.81 30.35
N ARG A 266 2.42 2.86 31.09
CA ARG A 266 3.76 3.00 31.69
C ARG A 266 4.63 1.78 31.39
N PRO A 267 5.89 1.97 30.97
CA PRO A 267 6.81 0.84 30.80
C PRO A 267 7.14 0.23 32.17
N LEU A 268 7.30 -1.09 32.21
CA LEU A 268 7.71 -1.84 33.39
C LEU A 268 9.24 -2.05 33.41
N ALA A 269 9.84 -2.08 34.61
CA ALA A 269 11.30 -2.22 34.77
C ALA A 269 11.87 -3.55 34.22
N GLY A 270 11.04 -4.59 34.12
CA GLY A 270 11.38 -5.90 33.54
C GLY A 270 11.05 -6.06 32.06
N GLY A 271 10.60 -4.99 31.39
CA GLY A 271 9.98 -5.05 30.06
C GLY A 271 8.47 -5.24 30.14
N GLY A 272 7.77 -4.82 29.08
CA GLY A 272 6.31 -4.78 29.05
C GLY A 272 5.72 -3.45 29.54
N TRP A 273 4.41 -3.42 29.65
CA TRP A 273 3.60 -2.22 29.88
C TRP A 273 2.51 -2.48 30.91
N ARG A 274 2.35 -1.54 31.84
CA ARG A 274 1.19 -1.43 32.72
C ARG A 274 0.21 -0.42 32.14
N LEU A 275 -1.02 -0.86 31.92
CA LEU A 275 -2.14 -0.01 31.53
C LEU A 275 -3.03 0.26 32.74
N GLU A 276 -3.32 1.53 32.97
CA GLU A 276 -4.36 1.98 33.90
C GLU A 276 -5.63 2.22 33.09
N THR A 277 -6.72 1.56 33.47
CA THR A 277 -8.01 1.66 32.78
C THR A 277 -9.10 2.05 33.77
N SER A 278 -10.25 2.50 33.25
CA SER A 278 -11.43 2.77 34.08
C SER A 278 -11.93 1.55 34.89
N ALA A 279 -11.56 0.33 34.49
CA ALA A 279 -11.92 -0.92 35.17
C ALA A 279 -10.80 -1.48 36.07
N GLY A 280 -9.66 -0.79 36.19
CA GLY A 280 -8.49 -1.23 36.96
C GLY A 280 -7.20 -1.32 36.13
N ALA A 281 -6.12 -1.79 36.74
CA ALA A 281 -4.81 -1.91 36.09
C ALA A 281 -4.56 -3.32 35.54
N ALA A 282 -3.88 -3.41 34.40
CA ALA A 282 -3.46 -4.68 33.80
C ALA A 282 -2.09 -4.56 33.12
N GLU A 283 -1.33 -5.65 33.13
CA GLU A 283 0.02 -5.71 32.55
C GLU A 283 0.04 -6.54 31.26
N PHE A 284 0.88 -6.11 30.32
CA PHE A 284 1.01 -6.66 28.98
C PHE A 284 2.47 -6.68 28.53
N ASP A 285 2.86 -7.66 27.73
CA ASP A 285 4.23 -7.77 27.20
C ASP A 285 4.50 -6.78 26.05
N ALA A 286 3.45 -6.37 25.34
CA ALA A 286 3.52 -5.40 24.26
C ALA A 286 2.25 -4.55 24.18
N LEU A 287 2.42 -3.34 23.63
CA LEU A 287 1.37 -2.34 23.51
C LEU A 287 1.29 -1.83 22.07
N VAL A 288 0.11 -1.93 21.47
CA VAL A 288 -0.23 -1.26 20.20
C VAL A 288 -1.13 -0.06 20.50
N LEU A 289 -0.64 1.16 20.29
CA LEU A 289 -1.47 2.37 20.34
C LEU A 289 -2.04 2.64 18.94
N ALA A 290 -3.34 2.42 18.79
CA ALA A 290 -4.09 2.51 17.54
C ALA A 290 -5.06 3.71 17.50
N CYS A 291 -4.80 4.74 18.31
CA CYS A 291 -5.59 5.97 18.43
C CYS A 291 -4.92 7.18 17.74
N HIS A 292 -5.54 8.36 17.81
CA HIS A 292 -4.94 9.58 17.26
C HIS A 292 -3.63 9.93 17.99
N ALA A 293 -2.66 10.50 17.28
CA ALA A 293 -1.34 10.79 17.85
C ALA A 293 -1.37 11.63 19.15
N PRO A 294 -2.17 12.72 19.26
CA PRO A 294 -2.32 13.44 20.53
C PRO A 294 -2.88 12.58 21.67
N GLN A 295 -3.83 11.70 21.37
CA GLN A 295 -4.41 10.76 22.36
C GLN A 295 -3.32 9.77 22.81
N ALA A 296 -2.58 9.18 21.87
CA ALA A 296 -1.47 8.30 22.18
C ALA A 296 -0.40 9.00 23.05
N ALA A 297 -0.07 10.26 22.75
CA ALA A 297 0.86 11.05 23.55
C ALA A 297 0.37 11.28 24.99
N ALA A 298 -0.93 11.53 25.17
CA ALA A 298 -1.53 11.75 26.48
C ALA A 298 -1.50 10.48 27.37
N LEU A 299 -1.62 9.30 26.77
CA LEU A 299 -1.54 8.02 27.49
C LEU A 299 -0.12 7.71 27.97
N LEU A 300 0.91 8.10 27.20
CA LEU A 300 2.30 7.73 27.46
C LEU A 300 2.94 8.56 28.61
N GLY A 301 3.94 7.98 29.28
CA GLY A 301 4.75 8.69 30.28
C GLY A 301 5.64 9.76 29.66
N THR A 302 6.01 10.78 30.44
CA THR A 302 6.91 11.86 30.00
C THR A 302 8.29 11.33 29.58
N ALA A 303 8.74 10.24 30.20
CA ALA A 303 9.99 9.58 29.87
C ALA A 303 9.95 8.74 28.57
N THR A 304 8.78 8.53 27.96
CA THR A 304 8.67 7.70 26.74
C THR A 304 9.08 8.51 25.50
N PRO A 305 10.13 8.10 24.74
CA PRO A 305 10.67 8.91 23.62
C PRO A 305 9.65 9.30 22.54
N ALA A 306 8.67 8.43 22.27
CA ALA A 306 7.64 8.69 21.26
C ALA A 306 6.66 9.81 21.65
N ARG A 307 6.46 10.08 22.95
CA ARG A 307 5.45 11.03 23.43
C ARG A 307 5.64 12.44 22.86
N ALA A 308 6.87 12.96 22.90
CA ALA A 308 7.16 14.31 22.44
C ALA A 308 6.93 14.49 20.93
N LEU A 309 7.15 13.45 20.13
CA LEU A 309 6.89 13.47 18.69
C LEU A 309 5.40 13.37 18.37
N LEU A 310 4.69 12.47 19.07
CA LEU A 310 3.25 12.29 18.92
C LEU A 310 2.46 13.56 19.29
N ALA A 311 2.90 14.28 20.33
CA ALA A 311 2.27 15.52 20.77
C ALA A 311 2.35 16.67 19.75
N GLN A 312 3.29 16.60 18.79
CA GLN A 312 3.44 17.61 17.73
C GLN A 312 2.52 17.36 16.53
N LEU A 313 1.97 16.14 16.39
CA LEU A 313 1.02 15.82 15.33
C LEU A 313 -0.35 16.36 15.70
N ARG A 314 -0.84 17.37 14.96
CA ARG A 314 -2.08 18.08 15.26
C ARG A 314 -3.31 17.38 14.67
N THR A 315 -4.45 17.58 15.31
CA THR A 315 -5.78 17.25 14.78
C THR A 315 -6.66 18.49 14.81
N GLN A 316 -7.67 18.52 13.93
CA GLN A 316 -8.68 19.57 13.86
C GLN A 316 -10.05 18.99 14.21
N PRO A 317 -10.75 19.55 15.22
CA PRO A 317 -12.13 19.20 15.48
C PRO A 317 -13.03 19.74 14.36
N ASN A 318 -14.01 18.95 13.96
CA ASN A 318 -15.04 19.32 13.01
C ASN A 318 -16.39 18.85 13.52
N ARG A 319 -17.39 19.72 13.44
CA ARG A 319 -18.77 19.42 13.82
C ARG A 319 -19.47 18.75 12.63
N ALA A 320 -20.06 17.58 12.86
CA ALA A 320 -20.85 16.85 11.89
C ALA A 320 -22.31 16.76 12.34
N VAL A 321 -23.24 17.10 11.45
CA VAL A 321 -24.68 17.12 11.74
C VAL A 321 -25.43 16.35 10.66
N LEU A 322 -26.13 15.29 11.04
CA LEU A 322 -27.06 14.55 10.16
C LEU A 322 -28.45 15.19 10.27
N HIS A 323 -29.04 15.61 9.15
CA HIS A 323 -30.33 16.28 9.11
C HIS A 323 -31.07 16.07 7.79
N THR A 324 -32.32 16.53 7.72
CA THR A 324 -33.17 16.48 6.51
C THR A 324 -33.37 17.83 5.81
N ASP A 325 -32.72 18.89 6.29
CA ASP A 325 -32.81 20.22 5.68
C ASP A 325 -32.06 20.35 4.34
N ALA A 326 -32.80 20.18 3.23
CA ALA A 326 -32.27 20.32 1.88
C ALA A 326 -31.99 21.77 1.46
N ALA A 327 -32.39 22.79 2.24
CA ALA A 327 -32.12 24.20 1.91
C ALA A 327 -30.64 24.60 2.10
N LEU A 328 -29.83 23.71 2.69
CA LEU A 328 -28.39 23.85 2.78
C LEU A 328 -27.67 23.44 1.48
N LEU A 329 -28.28 22.61 0.63
CA LEU A 329 -27.74 22.27 -0.68
C LEU A 329 -27.86 23.44 -1.67
N PRO A 330 -27.16 23.41 -2.83
CA PRO A 330 -27.25 24.48 -3.84
C PRO A 330 -28.70 24.81 -4.22
N ARG A 331 -29.01 26.09 -4.49
CA ARG A 331 -30.37 26.50 -4.85
C ARG A 331 -30.87 25.82 -6.12
N LEU A 332 -29.99 25.65 -7.09
CA LEU A 332 -30.30 24.90 -8.30
C LEU A 332 -30.10 23.40 -8.03
N ARG A 333 -31.19 22.62 -8.04
CA ARG A 333 -31.13 21.16 -7.88
C ARG A 333 -30.21 20.48 -8.90
N LYS A 334 -30.04 21.06 -10.09
CA LYS A 334 -29.07 20.60 -11.11
C LYS A 334 -27.61 20.64 -10.65
N ALA A 335 -27.28 21.51 -9.69
CA ALA A 335 -25.94 21.62 -9.12
C ALA A 335 -25.74 20.69 -7.90
N TRP A 336 -26.76 19.93 -7.49
CA TRP A 336 -26.62 18.97 -6.39
C TRP A 336 -25.68 17.84 -6.78
N ALA A 337 -24.76 17.56 -5.88
CA ALA A 337 -23.78 16.50 -6.00
C ALA A 337 -23.76 15.65 -4.72
N ALA A 338 -23.00 14.56 -4.72
CA ALA A 338 -22.75 13.80 -3.49
C ALA A 338 -22.03 14.66 -2.44
N TRP A 339 -21.09 15.51 -2.88
CA TRP A 339 -20.30 16.40 -2.05
C TRP A 339 -20.55 17.86 -2.47
N ASN A 340 -21.12 18.68 -1.58
CA ASN A 340 -21.49 20.06 -1.90
C ASN A 340 -20.73 21.01 -0.98
N PHE A 341 -19.68 21.64 -1.50
CA PHE A 341 -18.92 22.64 -0.76
C PHE A 341 -19.69 23.96 -0.71
N GLU A 342 -19.81 24.55 0.49
CA GLU A 342 -20.29 25.92 0.68
C GLU A 342 -19.14 26.82 1.13
N ARG A 343 -18.90 27.90 0.40
CA ARG A 343 -17.87 28.86 0.81
C ARG A 343 -18.32 29.58 2.07
N ALA A 344 -17.58 29.38 3.16
CA ALA A 344 -17.74 30.16 4.38
C ALA A 344 -17.26 31.61 4.18
N PRO A 345 -17.85 32.58 4.91
CA PRO A 345 -17.26 33.90 5.06
C PRO A 345 -15.81 33.82 5.54
N ARG A 346 -14.95 34.74 5.09
CA ARG A 346 -13.58 34.84 5.60
C ARG A 346 -13.62 35.33 7.05
N ASP A 347 -12.88 34.66 7.93
CA ASP A 347 -12.63 35.09 9.30
C ASP A 347 -11.52 36.16 9.36
N ALA A 348 -11.18 36.63 10.56
CA ALA A 348 -10.15 37.66 10.78
C ALA A 348 -8.78 37.29 10.21
N ASP A 349 -8.47 35.98 10.16
CA ASP A 349 -7.23 35.43 9.59
C ASP A 349 -7.35 35.10 8.09
N GLY A 350 -8.51 35.36 7.47
CA GLY A 350 -8.75 35.18 6.04
C GLY A 350 -8.90 33.73 5.58
N ALA A 351 -8.99 32.76 6.50
CA ALA A 351 -8.94 31.34 6.23
C ALA A 351 -10.30 30.72 5.91
N GLY A 352 -11.38 31.16 6.58
CA GLY A 352 -12.74 30.63 6.44
C GLY A 352 -12.85 29.13 6.80
N ALA A 353 -13.83 28.75 7.61
CA ALA A 353 -14.05 27.34 7.93
C ALA A 353 -14.41 26.50 6.68
N VAL A 354 -14.06 25.21 6.67
CA VAL A 354 -14.55 24.29 5.64
C VAL A 354 -16.00 23.94 5.93
N CYS A 355 -16.92 24.22 4.99
CA CYS A 355 -18.31 23.82 5.07
C CYS A 355 -18.64 22.86 3.92
N LEU A 356 -19.13 21.67 4.27
CA LEU A 356 -19.42 20.61 3.31
C LEU A 356 -20.73 19.92 3.65
N HIS A 357 -21.60 19.79 2.67
CA HIS A 357 -22.86 19.05 2.78
C HIS A 357 -22.79 17.77 1.93
N TYR A 358 -22.76 16.62 2.58
CA TYR A 358 -22.85 15.31 1.95
C TYR A 358 -24.31 14.96 1.70
N TRP A 359 -24.71 14.80 0.43
CA TRP A 359 -26.03 14.27 0.11
C TRP A 359 -26.01 12.75 0.20
N ILE A 360 -26.47 12.22 1.34
CA ILE A 360 -26.29 10.82 1.73
C ILE A 360 -27.10 9.88 0.82
N ASN A 361 -28.29 10.28 0.36
CA ASN A 361 -29.10 9.47 -0.56
C ASN A 361 -28.38 9.17 -1.88
N ARG A 362 -27.40 10.00 -2.26
CA ARG A 362 -26.57 9.78 -3.46
C ARG A 362 -25.31 8.96 -3.18
N LEU A 363 -24.84 8.97 -1.94
CA LEU A 363 -23.68 8.17 -1.48
C LEU A 363 -24.07 6.75 -1.06
N GLN A 364 -25.28 6.58 -0.53
CA GLN A 364 -25.74 5.32 0.06
C GLN A 364 -27.11 4.93 -0.53
N PRO A 365 -27.37 3.64 -0.76
CA PRO A 365 -28.65 3.14 -1.26
C PRO A 365 -29.71 3.15 -0.14
N LEU A 366 -30.16 4.33 0.26
CA LEU A 366 -31.09 4.52 1.36
C LEU A 366 -32.55 4.31 0.91
N PRO A 367 -33.41 3.75 1.78
CA PRO A 367 -34.82 3.51 1.45
C PRO A 367 -35.74 4.72 1.68
N PHE A 368 -35.19 5.84 2.18
CA PHE A 368 -35.97 6.96 2.68
C PHE A 368 -36.45 7.89 1.56
N ALA A 369 -37.67 8.42 1.69
CA ALA A 369 -38.19 9.46 0.80
C ALA A 369 -37.57 10.83 1.07
N ALA A 370 -37.19 11.10 2.33
CA ALA A 370 -36.55 12.34 2.73
C ALA A 370 -35.11 12.43 2.21
N GLU A 371 -34.68 13.64 1.87
CA GLU A 371 -33.28 13.93 1.58
C GLU A 371 -32.52 13.97 2.91
N LEU A 372 -31.51 13.12 3.05
CA LEU A 372 -30.60 13.07 4.18
C LEU A 372 -29.28 13.71 3.81
N ILE A 373 -28.85 14.61 4.68
CA ILE A 373 -27.63 15.39 4.51
C ILE A 373 -26.79 15.26 5.76
N VAL A 374 -25.48 15.02 5.59
CA VAL A 374 -24.50 15.23 6.67
C VAL A 374 -23.76 16.52 6.36
N SER A 375 -23.90 17.50 7.24
CA SER A 375 -23.19 18.78 7.15
C SER A 375 -21.99 18.79 8.07
N LEU A 376 -20.82 19.09 7.51
CA LEU A 376 -19.58 19.32 8.23
C LEU A 376 -19.35 20.84 8.36
N ASN A 377 -19.26 21.32 9.60
CA ASN A 377 -19.17 22.73 10.00
C ASN A 377 -20.13 23.64 9.20
N PRO A 378 -21.45 23.40 9.29
CA PRO A 378 -22.43 24.18 8.54
C PRO A 378 -22.29 25.68 8.84
N VAL A 379 -22.13 26.50 7.79
CA VAL A 379 -22.10 27.98 7.92
C VAL A 379 -23.49 28.59 8.16
N ARG A 380 -24.52 27.80 7.91
CA ARG A 380 -25.93 28.08 8.19
C ARG A 380 -26.48 26.89 8.98
N GLU A 381 -27.02 27.14 10.17
CA GLU A 381 -27.58 26.05 10.99
C GLU A 381 -28.74 25.34 10.26
N PRO A 382 -28.79 24.00 10.30
CA PRO A 382 -29.95 23.26 9.81
C PRO A 382 -31.24 23.68 10.53
N ALA A 383 -32.37 23.68 9.82
CA ALA A 383 -33.66 24.05 10.38
C ALA A 383 -33.99 23.25 11.66
N ARG A 384 -34.54 23.95 12.67
CA ARG A 384 -34.96 23.35 13.95
C ARG A 384 -35.94 22.20 13.69
N GLY A 385 -35.64 21.03 14.25
CA GLY A 385 -36.46 19.81 14.07
C GLY A 385 -36.07 18.93 12.87
N SER A 386 -35.15 19.38 12.01
CA SER A 386 -34.60 18.54 10.93
C SER A 386 -33.38 17.72 11.35
N VAL A 387 -32.75 18.06 12.48
CA VAL A 387 -31.53 17.42 12.98
C VAL A 387 -31.87 16.05 13.58
N LEU A 388 -31.18 15.02 13.10
CA LEU A 388 -31.32 13.63 13.53
C LEU A 388 -30.17 13.19 14.43
N TRP A 389 -28.97 13.71 14.19
CA TRP A 389 -27.78 13.41 14.97
C TRP A 389 -26.75 14.54 14.84
N GLU A 390 -25.97 14.76 15.89
CA GLU A 390 -24.85 15.70 15.91
C GLU A 390 -23.68 15.09 16.68
N GLY A 391 -22.46 15.35 16.21
CA GLY A 391 -21.24 14.95 16.92
C GLY A 391 -20.00 15.67 16.41
N GLU A 392 -18.89 15.45 17.12
CA GLU A 392 -17.59 16.00 16.77
C GLU A 392 -16.67 14.90 16.24
N VAL A 393 -15.92 15.20 15.18
CA VAL A 393 -14.91 14.32 14.58
C VAL A 393 -13.58 15.05 14.45
N HIS A 394 -12.47 14.35 14.66
CA HIS A 394 -11.13 14.91 14.61
C HIS A 394 -10.39 14.44 13.35
N HIS A 395 -9.97 15.37 12.51
CA HIS A 395 -9.19 15.08 11.29
C HIS A 395 -7.71 15.41 11.49
N PRO A 396 -6.76 14.55 11.05
CA PRO A 396 -5.34 14.85 11.13
C PRO A 396 -4.97 16.08 10.28
N VAL A 397 -4.10 16.92 10.82
CA VAL A 397 -3.52 18.06 10.10
C VAL A 397 -2.22 17.60 9.44
N PHE A 398 -2.13 17.79 8.12
CA PHE A 398 -0.95 17.46 7.33
C PHE A 398 -0.25 18.72 6.81
N ASP A 399 0.98 18.92 7.26
CA ASP A 399 1.93 19.94 6.80
C ASP A 399 3.33 19.30 6.66
N ALA A 400 4.32 20.06 6.19
CA ALA A 400 5.68 19.52 6.00
C ALA A 400 6.26 18.90 7.29
N ALA A 401 6.02 19.56 8.44
CA ALA A 401 6.48 19.08 9.75
C ALA A 401 5.85 17.72 10.12
N SER A 402 4.57 17.52 9.81
CA SER A 402 3.88 16.25 10.06
C SER A 402 4.52 15.07 9.31
N PHE A 403 5.04 15.28 8.10
CA PHE A 403 5.71 14.23 7.32
C PHE A 403 7.07 13.84 7.93
N ASP A 404 7.85 14.82 8.37
CA ASP A 404 9.14 14.57 9.03
C ASP A 404 8.96 13.85 10.37
N LEU A 405 7.95 14.23 11.15
CA LEU A 405 7.62 13.57 12.42
C LEU A 405 7.27 12.10 12.23
N ARG A 406 6.55 11.75 11.16
CA ARG A 406 6.21 10.35 10.84
C ARG A 406 7.44 9.50 10.55
N ALA A 407 8.42 10.02 9.83
CA ALA A 407 9.67 9.31 9.57
C ALA A 407 10.44 9.01 10.86
N ARG A 408 10.45 9.97 11.81
CA ARG A 408 11.07 9.81 13.13
C ARG A 408 10.32 8.80 14.01
N LEU A 409 8.98 8.84 14.00
CA LEU A 409 8.15 7.87 14.72
C LEU A 409 8.34 6.45 14.19
N GLN A 410 8.55 6.28 12.87
CA GLN A 410 8.83 4.98 12.28
C GLN A 410 10.11 4.33 12.85
N ALA A 411 11.12 5.13 13.20
CA ALA A 411 12.36 4.63 13.80
C ALA A 411 12.17 4.15 15.26
N LEU A 412 11.07 4.52 15.92
CA LEU A 412 10.75 4.13 17.30
C LEU A 412 9.83 2.90 17.38
N GLN A 413 9.40 2.35 16.25
CA GLN A 413 8.53 1.17 16.22
C GLN A 413 9.18 -0.04 16.87
N GLY A 414 8.49 -0.66 17.83
CA GLY A 414 8.93 -1.84 18.56
C GLY A 414 9.88 -1.56 19.72
N HIS A 415 10.30 -0.30 19.95
CA HIS A 415 11.09 0.07 21.12
C HIS A 415 10.30 -0.23 22.40
N ASP A 416 10.89 -0.99 23.33
CA ASP A 416 10.24 -1.50 24.55
C ASP A 416 8.89 -2.21 24.31
N GLY A 417 8.68 -2.80 23.13
CA GLY A 417 7.41 -3.46 22.78
C GLY A 417 6.26 -2.49 22.49
N LEU A 418 6.53 -1.20 22.30
CA LEU A 418 5.56 -0.19 21.87
C LEU A 418 5.45 -0.13 20.35
N TRP A 419 4.23 -0.22 19.85
CA TRP A 419 3.89 -0.09 18.44
C TRP A 419 2.87 1.02 18.25
N LEU A 420 3.11 1.90 17.29
CA LEU A 420 2.28 3.06 17.02
C LEU A 420 1.57 2.85 15.67
N ALA A 421 0.26 3.01 15.65
CA ALA A 421 -0.52 2.83 14.43
C ALA A 421 -1.67 3.83 14.38
N GLY A 422 -2.02 4.26 13.16
CA GLY A 422 -3.18 5.10 12.93
C GLY A 422 -3.24 5.56 11.49
N ALA A 423 -4.40 6.08 11.08
CA ALA A 423 -4.56 6.64 9.73
C ALA A 423 -3.57 7.80 9.46
N TRP A 424 -3.10 8.48 10.52
CA TRP A 424 -2.06 9.51 10.47
C TRP A 424 -0.68 8.98 10.05
N CYS A 425 -0.46 7.66 10.04
CA CYS A 425 0.73 7.03 9.46
C CYS A 425 0.72 7.04 7.91
N GLY A 426 -0.42 7.37 7.28
CA GLY A 426 -0.62 7.47 5.83
C GLY A 426 -1.15 8.85 5.40
N HIS A 427 -2.19 8.90 4.57
CA HIS A 427 -2.86 10.15 4.16
C HIS A 427 -4.11 10.48 4.98
N GLY A 428 -4.39 9.70 6.04
CA GLY A 428 -5.55 9.91 6.92
C GLY A 428 -6.79 9.09 6.55
N PHE A 429 -6.70 8.18 5.58
CA PHE A 429 -7.86 7.41 5.09
C PHE A 429 -8.01 6.05 5.80
N HIS A 430 -9.15 5.40 5.55
CA HIS A 430 -9.50 4.11 6.15
C HIS A 430 -8.51 2.99 5.82
N GLU A 431 -8.06 2.91 4.56
CA GLU A 431 -7.02 1.96 4.11
C GLU A 431 -5.68 2.23 4.82
N ASP A 432 -5.33 3.49 5.07
CA ASP A 432 -4.10 3.84 5.79
C ASP A 432 -4.16 3.33 7.23
N GLY A 433 -5.32 3.48 7.89
CA GLY A 433 -5.56 2.93 9.23
C GLY A 433 -5.46 1.41 9.27
N LEU A 434 -6.11 0.72 8.33
CA LEU A 434 -6.02 -0.73 8.16
C LEU A 434 -4.56 -1.19 8.03
N ARG A 435 -3.83 -0.63 7.06
CA ARG A 435 -2.43 -0.98 6.79
C ARG A 435 -1.51 -0.69 7.98
N ALA A 436 -1.73 0.43 8.68
CA ALA A 436 -0.95 0.78 9.85
C ALA A 436 -1.14 -0.25 10.99
N GLY A 437 -2.39 -0.69 11.21
CA GLY A 437 -2.72 -1.73 12.18
C GLY A 437 -2.05 -3.07 11.85
N GLU A 438 -2.19 -3.53 10.60
CA GLU A 438 -1.55 -4.75 10.12
C GLU A 438 -0.02 -4.69 10.19
N ALA A 439 0.58 -3.54 9.86
CA ALA A 439 2.02 -3.32 9.92
C ALA A 439 2.54 -3.37 11.37
N ALA A 440 1.82 -2.78 12.32
CA ALA A 440 2.15 -2.86 13.75
C ALA A 440 2.08 -4.30 14.27
N ALA A 441 1.00 -5.03 13.96
CA ALA A 441 0.86 -6.44 14.31
C ALA A 441 1.98 -7.31 13.71
N ALA A 442 2.25 -7.14 12.41
CA ALA A 442 3.31 -7.88 11.73
C ALA A 442 4.70 -7.55 12.29
N GLY A 443 4.95 -6.28 12.65
CA GLY A 443 6.18 -5.86 13.31
C GLY A 443 6.37 -6.52 14.67
N LEU A 444 5.32 -6.51 15.50
CA LEU A 444 5.31 -7.15 16.81
C LEU A 444 5.61 -8.64 16.72
N LEU A 445 4.91 -9.35 15.83
CA LEU A 445 5.13 -10.78 15.58
C LEU A 445 6.56 -11.08 15.12
N ARG A 446 7.15 -10.23 14.26
CA ARG A 446 8.56 -10.35 13.87
C ARG A 446 9.49 -10.17 15.06
N ALA A 447 9.29 -9.14 15.89
CA ALA A 447 10.12 -8.87 17.05
C ALA A 447 10.12 -10.05 18.05
N TRP A 448 8.95 -10.64 18.30
CA TRP A 448 8.84 -11.81 19.18
C TRP A 448 9.41 -13.09 18.61
N ARG A 449 9.27 -13.33 17.29
CA ARG A 449 9.95 -14.45 16.64
C ARG A 449 11.48 -14.34 16.78
N VAL A 450 12.04 -13.16 16.52
CA VAL A 450 13.48 -12.90 16.70
C VAL A 450 13.91 -13.10 18.17
N GLY A 451 13.14 -12.59 19.13
CA GLY A 451 13.42 -12.78 20.56
C GLY A 451 13.28 -14.23 21.04
N ALA A 452 12.34 -15.00 20.50
CA ALA A 452 12.19 -16.43 20.78
C ALA A 452 13.36 -17.24 20.19
N LEU A 453 13.76 -16.95 18.95
CA LEU A 453 14.94 -17.56 18.31
C LEU A 453 16.21 -17.28 19.12
N ALA A 454 16.45 -16.02 19.55
CA ALA A 454 17.62 -15.67 20.34
C ALA A 454 17.69 -16.39 21.70
N ARG A 455 16.54 -16.66 22.33
CA ARG A 455 16.42 -17.44 23.57
C ARG A 455 16.63 -18.93 23.33
N ALA A 456 16.03 -19.48 22.29
CA ALA A 456 16.15 -20.89 21.92
C ALA A 456 17.58 -21.27 21.49
N THR A 457 18.34 -20.35 20.88
CA THR A 457 19.72 -20.59 20.49
C THR A 457 20.74 -20.31 21.60
N GLY A 458 20.31 -19.95 22.82
CA GLY A 458 21.20 -19.65 23.95
C GLY A 458 22.20 -18.50 23.69
N ALA A 459 21.89 -17.63 22.72
CA ALA A 459 22.84 -16.64 22.21
C ALA A 459 22.96 -15.46 23.19
N ARG A 460 23.85 -15.59 24.19
CA ARG A 460 24.37 -14.44 24.94
C ARG A 460 24.98 -13.45 23.94
N ARG A 461 24.64 -12.16 24.08
CA ARG A 461 25.30 -11.03 23.39
C ARG A 461 26.80 -11.35 23.20
N PRO A 462 27.35 -11.32 21.97
CA PRO A 462 28.76 -11.65 21.78
C PRO A 462 29.60 -10.54 22.42
N ARG A 463 30.13 -10.81 23.61
CA ARG A 463 31.36 -10.17 24.07
C ARG A 463 32.49 -10.80 23.27
N GLY A 464 33.32 -9.93 22.67
CA GLY A 464 34.39 -10.23 21.73
C GLY A 464 34.93 -11.64 21.79
N ALA A 465 34.64 -12.43 20.76
CA ALA A 465 35.36 -13.65 20.44
C ALA A 465 35.66 -13.61 18.95
N ARG A 466 36.95 -13.41 18.63
CA ARG A 466 37.49 -13.70 17.29
C ARG A 466 37.27 -15.19 17.03
N MET A 467 36.35 -15.53 16.14
CA MET A 467 36.25 -16.86 15.57
C MET A 467 37.10 -16.91 14.30
N SER A 468 38.13 -17.73 14.35
CA SER A 468 38.93 -18.15 13.20
C SER A 468 38.06 -18.90 12.20
N ALA A 469 37.90 -18.33 11.02
CA ALA A 469 37.30 -18.98 9.85
C ALA A 469 38.15 -20.19 9.38
N PRO A 470 37.53 -21.22 8.78
CA PRO A 470 38.28 -22.27 8.11
C PRO A 470 39.11 -21.66 6.98
N ARG A 471 40.39 -22.02 6.96
CA ARG A 471 41.37 -21.63 5.93
C ARG A 471 40.99 -22.27 4.59
N GLY A 472 40.93 -21.48 3.51
CA GLY A 472 41.39 -21.97 2.20
C GLY A 472 40.62 -21.63 0.92
N ALA A 473 39.44 -21.02 0.94
CA ALA A 473 38.77 -20.59 -0.30
C ALA A 473 38.85 -19.07 -0.46
N ALA A 474 39.48 -18.60 -1.54
CA ALA A 474 39.42 -17.19 -1.91
C ALA A 474 37.95 -16.81 -2.14
N ALA A 475 37.52 -15.66 -1.61
CA ALA A 475 36.12 -15.29 -1.74
C ALA A 475 35.72 -15.06 -3.21
N PRO A 476 34.48 -15.41 -3.56
CA PRO A 476 34.02 -15.32 -4.93
C PRO A 476 34.01 -13.89 -5.45
N GLY A 477 34.44 -13.71 -6.71
CA GLY A 477 34.41 -12.44 -7.43
C GLY A 477 33.14 -12.27 -8.28
N ALA A 478 32.82 -11.02 -8.63
CA ALA A 478 31.77 -10.72 -9.60
C ALA A 478 32.09 -11.31 -10.98
N LEU A 479 31.09 -11.81 -11.68
CA LEU A 479 31.22 -12.40 -13.02
C LEU A 479 30.36 -11.65 -14.04
N LEU A 480 30.83 -11.63 -15.29
CA LEU A 480 30.09 -11.17 -16.46
C LEU A 480 29.80 -12.36 -17.37
N ALA A 481 28.54 -12.54 -17.75
CA ALA A 481 28.11 -13.57 -18.66
C ALA A 481 27.77 -13.03 -20.05
N TRP A 482 28.27 -13.72 -21.07
CA TRP A 482 27.78 -13.58 -22.43
C TRP A 482 26.69 -14.61 -22.65
N GLY A 483 25.44 -14.13 -22.58
CA GLY A 483 24.27 -14.98 -22.58
C GLY A 483 23.34 -14.81 -23.77
N ARG A 484 22.28 -15.62 -23.76
CA ARG A 484 21.14 -15.53 -24.66
C ARG A 484 19.86 -15.66 -23.85
N VAL A 485 18.89 -14.82 -24.20
CA VAL A 485 17.51 -15.00 -23.77
C VAL A 485 16.73 -15.67 -24.90
N ARG A 486 15.97 -16.70 -24.58
CA ARG A 486 15.05 -17.37 -25.50
C ARG A 486 13.64 -17.29 -24.93
N HIS A 487 12.68 -17.02 -25.80
CA HIS A 487 11.26 -17.11 -25.50
C HIS A 487 10.59 -17.93 -26.58
N GLU A 488 9.73 -18.85 -26.17
CA GLU A 488 8.90 -19.63 -27.05
C GLU A 488 7.49 -19.71 -26.45
N ARG A 489 6.52 -19.20 -27.19
CA ARG A 489 5.11 -19.27 -26.86
C ARG A 489 4.47 -20.35 -27.73
N PHE A 490 3.71 -21.25 -27.10
CA PHE A 490 3.07 -22.36 -27.79
C PHE A 490 1.64 -22.04 -28.23
N ALA A 491 0.87 -21.31 -27.41
CA ALA A 491 -0.54 -21.01 -27.64
C ALA A 491 -0.92 -19.56 -27.29
N PRO A 492 -2.00 -18.99 -27.87
CA PRO A 492 -2.83 -19.56 -28.95
C PRO A 492 -2.20 -19.48 -30.35
N ARG A 493 -1.10 -18.73 -30.51
CA ARG A 493 -0.28 -18.71 -31.72
C ARG A 493 1.17 -18.97 -31.36
N HIS A 494 1.83 -19.85 -32.12
CA HIS A 494 3.25 -20.10 -31.93
C HIS A 494 4.08 -18.84 -32.24
N HIS A 495 5.00 -18.52 -31.35
CA HIS A 495 5.93 -17.41 -31.52
C HIS A 495 7.19 -17.64 -30.69
N ALA A 496 8.33 -17.76 -31.36
CA ALA A 496 9.62 -17.95 -30.72
C ALA A 496 10.64 -16.91 -31.19
N PHE A 497 11.55 -16.53 -30.30
CA PHE A 497 12.71 -15.69 -30.61
C PHE A 497 13.86 -15.94 -29.64
N ALA A 498 15.07 -15.58 -30.08
CA ALA A 498 16.27 -15.65 -29.26
C ALA A 498 17.15 -14.43 -29.50
N TYR A 499 17.61 -13.77 -28.43
CA TYR A 499 18.49 -12.61 -28.51
C TYR A 499 19.72 -12.78 -27.64
N PRO A 500 20.90 -12.25 -28.06
CA PRO A 500 22.03 -12.06 -27.17
C PRO A 500 21.63 -11.12 -26.01
N LEU A 501 21.96 -11.53 -24.79
CA LEU A 501 21.69 -10.77 -23.57
C LEU A 501 22.82 -10.98 -22.56
N PRO A 502 23.75 -10.02 -22.43
CA PRO A 502 24.76 -10.08 -21.38
C PRO A 502 24.13 -9.84 -20.01
N PHE A 503 24.59 -10.55 -18.99
CA PHE A 503 24.11 -10.43 -17.62
C PHE A 503 25.25 -10.56 -16.62
N LEU A 504 25.04 -10.08 -15.41
CA LEU A 504 25.96 -10.18 -14.28
C LEU A 504 25.58 -11.36 -13.39
N LEU A 505 26.58 -11.99 -12.78
CA LEU A 505 26.41 -12.89 -11.64
C LEU A 505 27.25 -12.34 -10.47
N LEU A 506 26.58 -11.81 -9.45
CA LEU A 506 27.19 -11.01 -8.39
C LEU A 506 27.14 -11.74 -7.04
N PRO A 507 28.27 -12.02 -6.37
CA PRO A 507 28.27 -12.56 -5.01
C PRO A 507 28.04 -11.41 -4.02
N MET A 508 26.79 -11.22 -3.60
CA MET A 508 26.33 -10.01 -2.94
C MET A 508 26.89 -9.82 -1.54
N ARG A 509 27.12 -10.90 -0.78
CA ARG A 509 27.75 -10.82 0.55
C ARG A 509 29.23 -10.52 0.41
N SER A 510 29.94 -11.25 -0.45
CA SER A 510 31.36 -10.94 -0.75
C SER A 510 31.55 -9.52 -1.29
N LEU A 511 30.66 -9.02 -2.16
CA LEU A 511 30.73 -7.66 -2.70
C LEU A 511 30.38 -6.57 -1.68
N ARG A 512 29.68 -6.89 -0.59
CA ARG A 512 29.44 -5.95 0.51
C ARG A 512 30.72 -5.73 1.31
N GLU A 513 31.52 -6.78 1.48
CA GLU A 513 32.79 -6.72 2.21
C GLU A 513 33.96 -6.23 1.33
N ARG A 514 34.02 -6.68 0.07
CA ARG A 514 35.08 -6.39 -0.89
C ARG A 514 34.52 -5.88 -2.20
N PRO A 515 34.52 -4.56 -2.43
CA PRO A 515 34.06 -3.98 -3.68
C PRO A 515 34.85 -4.48 -4.89
N CYS A 516 34.16 -4.80 -5.99
CA CYS A 516 34.81 -5.10 -7.26
C CYS A 516 35.20 -3.81 -7.99
N THR A 517 36.48 -3.62 -8.28
CA THR A 517 36.99 -2.40 -8.94
C THR A 517 36.45 -2.22 -10.37
N ALA A 518 36.11 -3.31 -11.05
CA ALA A 518 35.48 -3.31 -12.39
C ALA A 518 33.99 -2.98 -12.38
N LEU A 519 33.34 -2.94 -11.21
CA LEU A 519 31.91 -2.66 -11.08
C LEU A 519 31.66 -1.38 -10.27
N ALA A 520 31.08 -0.37 -10.89
CA ALA A 520 30.59 0.79 -10.16
C ALA A 520 29.31 0.45 -9.37
N ARG A 521 29.44 0.15 -8.07
CA ARG A 521 28.30 -0.07 -7.17
C ARG A 521 27.79 1.25 -6.59
N ASN A 522 26.50 1.53 -6.71
CA ASN A 522 25.79 2.71 -6.18
C ASN A 522 26.37 4.08 -6.59
N ARG A 523 27.14 4.13 -7.67
CA ARG A 523 27.73 5.36 -8.21
C ARG A 523 27.45 5.50 -9.70
N ARG A 524 27.45 6.73 -10.21
CA ARG A 524 27.23 7.00 -11.63
C ARG A 524 28.45 6.52 -12.44
N ALA A 525 28.20 5.70 -13.47
CA ALA A 525 29.19 5.22 -14.42
C ALA A 525 28.51 4.71 -15.69
N LEU A 526 29.26 4.52 -16.78
CA LEU A 526 28.75 3.93 -18.02
C LEU A 526 28.30 2.48 -17.84
N PHE A 527 28.89 1.76 -16.88
CA PHE A 527 28.55 0.41 -16.48
C PHE A 527 28.49 0.35 -14.95
N ALA A 528 27.32 0.06 -14.40
CA ALA A 528 27.07 0.15 -12.95
C ALA A 528 26.08 -0.91 -12.45
N PHE A 529 26.08 -1.09 -11.13
CA PHE A 529 25.06 -1.81 -10.38
C PHE A 529 24.55 -0.90 -9.27
N HIS A 530 23.24 -0.71 -9.14
CA HIS A 530 22.65 0.06 -8.06
C HIS A 530 21.71 -0.83 -7.25
N ASP A 531 21.87 -0.83 -5.93
CA ASP A 531 21.02 -1.57 -5.00
C ASP A 531 19.55 -1.14 -5.12
N ARG A 532 19.29 0.15 -5.37
CA ARG A 532 17.93 0.71 -5.59
C ARG A 532 17.18 0.11 -6.78
N ASP A 533 17.88 -0.58 -7.68
CA ASP A 533 17.27 -1.20 -8.86
C ASP A 533 16.61 -2.54 -8.54
N HIS A 534 16.68 -2.97 -7.27
CA HIS A 534 16.19 -4.24 -6.78
C HIS A 534 15.23 -4.06 -5.61
N GLY A 535 14.41 -5.07 -5.37
CA GLY A 535 13.48 -5.16 -4.27
C GLY A 535 12.50 -4.00 -4.21
N ALA A 536 12.34 -3.44 -3.01
CA ALA A 536 11.49 -2.25 -2.77
C ALA A 536 12.16 -0.92 -3.20
N GLY A 537 13.34 -0.95 -3.82
CA GLY A 537 14.05 0.25 -4.28
C GLY A 537 14.85 0.99 -3.20
N GLY A 538 15.22 0.28 -2.12
CA GLY A 538 16.01 0.82 -1.01
C GLY A 538 17.51 0.96 -1.31
N ALA A 539 18.27 1.44 -0.33
CA ALA A 539 19.71 1.64 -0.45
C ALA A 539 20.54 0.34 -0.40
N ASP A 540 19.94 -0.76 0.07
CA ASP A 540 20.62 -2.05 0.25
C ASP A 540 19.73 -3.21 -0.23
N ALA A 541 20.08 -3.78 -1.39
CA ALA A 541 19.31 -4.83 -2.01
C ALA A 541 19.51 -6.19 -1.32
N LEU A 542 20.68 -6.41 -0.72
CA LEU A 542 20.96 -7.64 0.00
C LEU A 542 20.20 -7.67 1.33
N ALA A 543 20.11 -6.53 2.05
CA ALA A 543 19.27 -6.43 3.23
C ALA A 543 17.78 -6.66 2.92
N TRP A 544 17.31 -6.18 1.76
CA TRP A 544 15.96 -6.49 1.27
C TRP A 544 15.79 -8.00 1.03
N LEU A 545 16.75 -8.67 0.38
CA LEU A 545 16.68 -10.12 0.17
C LEU A 545 16.66 -10.88 1.49
N ASP A 546 17.55 -10.54 2.43
CA ASP A 546 17.62 -11.20 3.73
C ASP A 546 16.26 -11.08 4.46
N ALA A 547 15.58 -9.92 4.34
CA ALA A 547 14.22 -9.74 4.87
C ALA A 547 13.18 -10.63 4.15
N GLN A 548 13.28 -10.82 2.83
CA GLN A 548 12.40 -11.71 2.07
C GLN A 548 12.58 -13.18 2.45
N LEU A 549 13.84 -13.62 2.62
CA LEU A 549 14.17 -14.97 3.07
C LEU A 549 13.64 -15.22 4.49
N ALA A 550 13.87 -14.26 5.40
CA ALA A 550 13.35 -14.33 6.76
C ALA A 550 11.80 -14.35 6.80
N ALA A 551 11.13 -13.56 5.95
CA ALA A 551 9.68 -13.55 5.85
C ALA A 551 9.11 -14.88 5.35
N ALA A 552 9.87 -15.60 4.52
CA ALA A 552 9.50 -16.91 4.02
C ALA A 552 9.89 -18.07 4.96
N GLY A 553 10.61 -17.79 6.05
CA GLY A 553 11.05 -18.81 7.02
C GLY A 553 12.36 -19.50 6.65
N VAL A 554 13.14 -18.94 5.72
CA VAL A 554 14.48 -19.44 5.35
C VAL A 554 15.50 -18.79 6.28
N HIS A 555 16.04 -19.56 7.22
CA HIS A 555 16.99 -19.10 8.24
C HIS A 555 18.37 -19.75 8.12
N ASP A 556 18.48 -20.79 7.29
CA ASP A 556 19.70 -21.55 6.99
C ASP A 556 20.49 -20.98 5.79
N ALA A 557 20.09 -19.83 5.26
CA ALA A 557 20.80 -19.12 4.18
C ALA A 557 21.99 -18.31 4.73
N ASP A 558 22.96 -18.98 5.35
CA ASP A 558 24.15 -18.40 5.99
C ASP A 558 25.40 -18.37 5.08
N GLY A 559 25.32 -18.96 3.88
CA GLY A 559 26.37 -18.93 2.84
C GLY A 559 26.34 -17.70 1.93
N GLU A 560 26.86 -17.81 0.71
CA GLU A 560 26.88 -16.70 -0.26
C GLU A 560 25.49 -16.47 -0.90
N VAL A 561 25.22 -15.24 -1.31
CA VAL A 561 24.03 -14.87 -2.08
C VAL A 561 24.48 -14.45 -3.48
N TRP A 562 24.13 -15.24 -4.50
CA TRP A 562 24.43 -14.92 -5.88
C TRP A 562 23.25 -14.24 -6.57
N LEU A 563 23.48 -13.06 -7.15
CA LEU A 563 22.48 -12.32 -7.92
C LEU A 563 22.77 -12.41 -9.43
N GLN A 564 21.88 -13.06 -10.17
CA GLN A 564 21.83 -12.98 -11.63
C GLN A 564 20.95 -11.80 -12.06
N THR A 565 21.54 -10.79 -12.71
CA THR A 565 20.84 -9.55 -13.06
C THR A 565 21.40 -8.87 -14.31
N LEU A 566 20.66 -7.93 -14.90
CA LEU A 566 21.17 -7.10 -15.98
C LEU A 566 21.94 -5.89 -15.43
N PRO A 567 23.05 -5.47 -16.06
CA PRO A 567 23.78 -4.28 -15.66
C PRO A 567 23.01 -3.00 -15.99
N ARG A 568 23.25 -1.93 -15.22
CA ARG A 568 22.88 -0.57 -15.63
C ARG A 568 23.92 -0.08 -16.62
N MET A 569 23.46 0.40 -17.78
CA MET A 569 24.34 0.95 -18.82
C MET A 569 23.91 2.35 -19.21
N PHE A 570 24.86 3.29 -19.29
CA PHE A 570 24.60 4.70 -19.63
C PHE A 570 23.48 5.33 -18.79
N GLY A 571 23.44 5.00 -17.49
CA GLY A 571 22.42 5.52 -16.58
C GLY A 571 21.03 4.89 -16.73
N TYR A 572 20.81 3.93 -17.64
CA TYR A 572 19.53 3.23 -17.81
C TYR A 572 19.55 1.80 -17.28
N ALA A 573 18.46 1.39 -16.63
CA ALA A 573 18.27 0.02 -16.16
C ALA A 573 16.80 -0.39 -16.32
N PHE A 574 16.56 -1.52 -16.97
CA PHE A 574 15.28 -2.23 -16.95
C PHE A 574 15.57 -3.72 -16.79
N LYS A 575 15.02 -4.33 -15.73
CA LYS A 575 15.38 -5.69 -15.28
C LYS A 575 14.14 -6.57 -15.23
N PRO A 576 13.72 -7.19 -16.36
CA PRO A 576 12.47 -7.96 -16.42
C PRO A 576 12.41 -9.09 -15.38
N VAL A 577 13.55 -9.74 -15.14
CA VAL A 577 13.70 -10.73 -14.07
C VAL A 577 15.13 -10.69 -13.52
N SER A 578 15.27 -10.85 -12.21
CA SER A 578 16.52 -11.11 -11.52
C SER A 578 16.36 -12.36 -10.64
N PHE A 579 17.41 -13.17 -10.55
CA PHE A 579 17.39 -14.40 -9.75
C PHE A 579 18.42 -14.31 -8.64
N TRP A 580 17.96 -14.53 -7.41
CA TRP A 580 18.79 -14.55 -6.21
C TRP A 580 18.94 -16.00 -5.75
N PHE A 581 20.16 -16.51 -5.74
CA PHE A 581 20.48 -17.86 -5.27
C PHE A 581 21.12 -17.74 -3.88
N ALA A 582 20.34 -18.03 -2.84
CA ALA A 582 20.80 -17.98 -1.45
C ALA A 582 21.37 -19.34 -1.06
N GLN A 583 22.63 -19.38 -0.62
CA GLN A 583 23.32 -20.61 -0.24
C GLN A 583 23.38 -20.79 1.27
N ARG A 584 23.51 -22.05 1.69
CA ARG A 584 23.96 -22.43 3.03
C ARG A 584 25.49 -22.35 3.12
N ALA A 585 26.04 -22.46 4.31
CA ALA A 585 27.48 -22.46 4.57
C ALA A 585 28.25 -23.56 3.81
N ASP A 586 27.60 -24.69 3.50
CA ASP A 586 28.17 -25.78 2.70
C ASP A 586 28.14 -25.54 1.17
N GLY A 587 27.58 -24.41 0.72
CA GLY A 587 27.43 -24.05 -0.69
C GLY A 587 26.18 -24.61 -1.38
N SER A 588 25.38 -25.44 -0.69
CA SER A 588 24.08 -25.90 -1.18
C SER A 588 23.04 -24.77 -1.20
N LEU A 589 21.95 -24.91 -1.95
CA LEU A 589 20.92 -23.86 -2.05
C LEU A 589 19.93 -23.93 -0.88
N ALA A 590 19.84 -22.85 -0.12
CA ALA A 590 18.80 -22.65 0.88
C ALA A 590 17.47 -22.23 0.22
N ALA A 591 17.53 -21.29 -0.72
CA ALA A 591 16.37 -20.81 -1.45
C ALA A 591 16.76 -20.11 -2.76
N ILE A 592 15.80 -19.95 -3.66
CA ILE A 592 15.92 -19.11 -4.85
C ILE A 592 14.81 -18.08 -4.85
N VAL A 593 15.13 -16.79 -5.01
CA VAL A 593 14.12 -15.73 -5.17
C VAL A 593 14.12 -15.25 -6.63
N ALA A 594 13.00 -15.44 -7.32
CA ALA A 594 12.78 -14.88 -8.66
C ALA A 594 12.06 -13.55 -8.55
N GLU A 595 12.80 -12.47 -8.75
CA GLU A 595 12.33 -11.08 -8.71
C GLU A 595 11.90 -10.65 -10.12
N VAL A 596 10.60 -10.47 -10.33
CA VAL A 596 10.01 -10.17 -11.64
C VAL A 596 9.48 -8.73 -11.67
N HIS A 597 9.84 -8.01 -12.73
CA HIS A 597 9.37 -6.66 -13.01
C HIS A 597 8.56 -6.67 -14.31
N ASN A 598 7.39 -6.05 -14.31
CA ASN A 598 6.63 -5.88 -15.54
C ASN A 598 6.85 -4.48 -16.15
N THR A 599 6.42 -4.31 -17.40
CA THR A 599 6.47 -3.02 -18.11
C THR A 599 5.47 -1.98 -17.56
N PHE A 600 4.65 -2.36 -16.58
CA PHE A 600 3.66 -1.50 -15.93
C PHE A 600 4.19 -0.88 -14.62
N GLY A 601 5.45 -1.18 -14.24
CA GLY A 601 6.09 -0.61 -13.05
C GLY A 601 5.89 -1.42 -11.76
N GLU A 602 5.25 -2.59 -11.85
CA GLU A 602 5.02 -3.49 -10.70
C GLU A 602 6.19 -4.46 -10.52
N ARG A 603 6.41 -4.86 -9.26
CA ARG A 603 7.43 -5.82 -8.86
C ARG A 603 6.78 -6.94 -8.06
N HIS A 604 7.16 -8.18 -8.33
CA HIS A 604 6.77 -9.34 -7.53
C HIS A 604 7.94 -10.27 -7.32
N SER A 605 8.04 -10.88 -6.14
CA SER A 605 9.10 -11.84 -5.80
C SER A 605 8.51 -13.21 -5.51
N TYR A 606 8.90 -14.21 -6.30
CA TYR A 606 8.58 -15.61 -6.03
C TYR A 606 9.70 -16.21 -5.20
N VAL A 607 9.43 -16.53 -3.93
CA VAL A 607 10.39 -17.23 -3.05
C VAL A 607 10.20 -18.74 -3.26
N LEU A 608 11.22 -19.41 -3.79
CA LEU A 608 11.24 -20.83 -4.09
C LEU A 608 12.05 -21.53 -3.00
N GLN A 609 11.36 -22.25 -2.12
CA GLN A 609 11.90 -22.89 -0.91
C GLN A 609 11.24 -24.27 -0.68
N GLY A 610 11.79 -25.07 0.24
CA GLY A 610 11.24 -26.37 0.65
C GLY A 610 12.24 -27.53 0.51
N GLU A 611 11.79 -28.75 0.81
CA GLU A 611 12.61 -29.96 0.63
C GLU A 611 12.95 -30.16 -0.86
N GLY A 612 14.24 -30.32 -1.17
CA GLY A 612 14.71 -30.59 -2.53
C GLY A 612 15.06 -29.37 -3.38
N VAL A 613 15.16 -28.16 -2.81
CA VAL A 613 15.73 -27.01 -3.52
C VAL A 613 17.19 -27.28 -3.88
N ALA A 614 17.44 -27.48 -5.18
CA ALA A 614 18.78 -27.72 -5.72
C ALA A 614 18.83 -27.32 -7.19
N PHE A 615 20.04 -27.06 -7.70
CA PHE A 615 20.24 -26.96 -9.14
C PHE A 615 19.82 -28.27 -9.81
N GLY A 616 19.18 -28.19 -10.97
CA GLY A 616 18.64 -29.34 -11.70
C GLY A 616 17.19 -29.69 -11.37
N ARG A 617 16.66 -29.24 -10.23
CA ARG A 617 15.29 -29.52 -9.78
C ARG A 617 14.29 -28.50 -10.33
N THR A 618 13.04 -28.94 -10.49
CA THR A 618 11.93 -28.09 -10.92
C THR A 618 11.19 -27.58 -9.69
N LEU A 619 11.05 -26.26 -9.58
CA LEU A 619 10.36 -25.57 -8.49
C LEU A 619 9.10 -24.91 -9.05
N ALA A 620 7.97 -24.97 -8.34
CA ALA A 620 6.70 -24.42 -8.82
C ALA A 620 6.23 -23.24 -7.96
N ALA A 621 5.61 -22.25 -8.60
CA ALA A 621 4.90 -21.18 -7.89
C ALA A 621 3.64 -20.75 -8.66
N PRO A 622 2.55 -20.41 -7.97
CA PRO A 622 1.35 -19.90 -8.63
C PRO A 622 1.65 -18.55 -9.30
N LYS A 623 1.09 -18.32 -10.50
CA LYS A 623 1.27 -17.04 -11.20
C LYS A 623 0.53 -15.93 -10.43
N ARG A 624 1.25 -14.91 -9.97
CA ARG A 624 0.70 -13.82 -9.15
C ARG A 624 0.97 -12.41 -9.69
N LEU A 625 1.65 -12.30 -10.84
CA LEU A 625 1.93 -11.03 -11.50
C LEU A 625 1.49 -11.09 -12.97
N HIS A 626 0.79 -10.04 -13.42
CA HIS A 626 0.45 -9.85 -14.83
C HIS A 626 1.68 -9.29 -15.57
N VAL A 627 2.48 -10.18 -16.15
CA VAL A 627 3.77 -9.83 -16.78
C VAL A 627 3.62 -9.43 -18.25
N SER A 628 2.57 -9.88 -18.93
CA SER A 628 2.36 -9.63 -20.36
C SER A 628 0.87 -9.51 -20.67
N PRO A 629 0.42 -8.49 -21.43
CA PRO A 629 -0.97 -8.34 -21.86
C PRO A 629 -1.43 -9.43 -22.85
N PHE A 630 -0.55 -10.36 -23.22
CA PHE A 630 -0.88 -11.48 -24.11
C PHE A 630 -1.02 -12.80 -23.35
N PHE A 631 -1.10 -12.78 -22.02
CA PHE A 631 -1.44 -13.92 -21.19
C PHE A 631 -2.43 -13.49 -20.10
N ASP A 632 -3.47 -14.28 -19.87
CA ASP A 632 -4.33 -14.13 -18.69
C ASP A 632 -3.56 -14.42 -17.38
N MET A 633 -4.23 -14.32 -16.23
CA MET A 633 -3.64 -14.63 -14.92
C MET A 633 -3.72 -16.11 -14.54
N GLN A 634 -4.23 -16.99 -15.41
CA GLN A 634 -4.42 -18.39 -15.07
C GLN A 634 -3.10 -19.18 -15.14
N GLY A 635 -3.03 -20.26 -14.37
CA GLY A 635 -1.92 -21.20 -14.39
C GLY A 635 -0.80 -20.92 -13.37
N GLY A 636 0.37 -21.50 -13.62
CA GLY A 636 1.50 -21.45 -12.69
C GLY A 636 2.85 -21.47 -13.39
N TYR A 637 3.87 -20.99 -12.68
CA TYR A 637 5.24 -21.03 -13.15
C TYR A 637 5.97 -22.28 -12.66
N ARG A 638 6.76 -22.87 -13.54
CA ARG A 638 7.78 -23.88 -13.21
C ARG A 638 9.16 -23.28 -13.50
N PHE A 639 10.01 -23.28 -12.49
CA PHE A 639 11.37 -22.76 -12.55
C PHE A 639 12.35 -23.91 -12.53
N ARG A 640 13.39 -23.84 -13.36
CA ARG A 640 14.49 -24.81 -13.34
C ARG A 640 15.81 -24.09 -13.56
N PHE A 641 16.75 -24.31 -12.65
CA PHE A 641 18.05 -23.65 -12.66
C PHE A 641 19.15 -24.69 -12.81
N MET A 642 20.03 -24.52 -13.79
CA MET A 642 21.21 -25.37 -13.98
C MET A 642 22.45 -24.52 -13.75
N ARG A 643 23.34 -24.99 -12.89
CA ARG A 643 24.66 -24.39 -12.68
C ARG A 643 25.72 -25.47 -12.84
N ARG A 644 26.80 -25.14 -13.55
CA ARG A 644 28.04 -25.92 -13.62
C ARG A 644 29.20 -24.96 -13.44
N ASP A 645 29.98 -25.18 -12.40
CA ASP A 645 31.25 -24.48 -12.20
C ASP A 645 32.31 -25.12 -13.10
N GLU A 646 33.05 -24.29 -13.83
CA GLU A 646 34.12 -24.67 -14.77
C GLU A 646 35.42 -23.97 -14.34
N ALA A 647 36.57 -24.45 -14.81
CA ALA A 647 37.87 -23.90 -14.41
C ALA A 647 38.01 -22.38 -14.68
N GLU A 648 37.35 -21.88 -15.73
CA GLU A 648 37.43 -20.48 -16.17
C GLU A 648 36.12 -19.69 -15.96
N GLY A 649 35.14 -20.23 -15.25
CA GLY A 649 33.86 -19.55 -15.08
C GLY A 649 32.70 -20.43 -14.60
N VAL A 650 31.48 -19.97 -14.88
CA VAL A 650 30.23 -20.63 -14.49
C VAL A 650 29.27 -20.67 -15.66
N ARG A 651 28.79 -21.86 -16.04
CA ARG A 651 27.65 -22.00 -16.94
C ARG A 651 26.36 -22.00 -16.14
N LEU A 652 25.46 -21.08 -16.48
CA LEU A 652 24.18 -20.91 -15.81
C LEU A 652 23.04 -20.93 -16.82
N VAL A 653 21.98 -21.67 -16.51
CA VAL A 653 20.70 -21.66 -17.24
C VAL A 653 19.58 -21.44 -16.24
N SER A 654 18.85 -20.35 -16.41
CA SER A 654 17.65 -20.02 -15.63
C SER A 654 16.43 -20.14 -16.53
N ARG A 655 15.62 -21.17 -16.32
CA ARG A 655 14.45 -21.50 -17.13
C ARG A 655 13.17 -21.23 -16.34
N VAL A 656 12.21 -20.60 -17.00
CA VAL A 656 10.87 -20.31 -16.47
C VAL A 656 9.83 -20.75 -17.50
N GLU A 657 8.95 -21.66 -17.09
CA GLU A 657 7.87 -22.19 -17.91
C GLU A 657 6.53 -21.74 -17.32
N LEU A 658 5.64 -21.19 -18.15
CA LEU A 658 4.25 -20.93 -17.77
C LEU A 658 3.40 -22.10 -18.26
N HIS A 659 2.66 -22.72 -17.36
CA HIS A 659 1.69 -23.77 -17.67
C HIS A 659 0.27 -23.27 -17.43
N ALA A 660 -0.67 -23.70 -18.27
CA ALA A 660 -2.10 -23.51 -18.03
C ALA A 660 -2.61 -24.41 -16.88
N PRO A 661 -3.85 -24.18 -16.37
CA PRO A 661 -4.44 -25.01 -15.33
C PRO A 661 -4.51 -26.51 -15.66
N ASP A 662 -4.62 -26.86 -16.95
CA ASP A 662 -4.59 -28.24 -17.46
C ASP A 662 -3.16 -28.84 -17.55
N GLY A 663 -2.14 -28.10 -17.16
CA GLY A 663 -0.74 -28.51 -17.21
C GLY A 663 -0.07 -28.33 -18.57
N SER A 664 -0.76 -27.86 -19.61
CA SER A 664 -0.17 -27.63 -20.93
C SER A 664 0.82 -26.44 -20.93
N PRO A 665 1.97 -26.53 -21.61
CA PRO A 665 2.95 -25.45 -21.66
C PRO A 665 2.42 -24.29 -22.52
N ARG A 666 2.48 -23.07 -21.98
CA ARG A 666 2.05 -21.83 -22.65
C ARG A 666 3.22 -20.96 -23.07
N LEU A 667 4.24 -20.88 -22.22
CA LEU A 667 5.47 -20.12 -22.46
C LEU A 667 6.67 -20.90 -21.92
N LEU A 668 7.74 -20.95 -22.69
CA LEU A 668 9.07 -21.35 -22.25
C LEU A 668 9.99 -20.14 -22.39
N THR A 669 10.60 -19.72 -21.29
CA THR A 669 11.62 -18.68 -21.27
C THR A 669 12.91 -19.22 -20.66
N SER A 670 14.05 -18.90 -21.26
CA SER A 670 15.34 -19.26 -20.67
C SER A 670 16.38 -18.15 -20.84
N LEU A 671 17.12 -17.88 -19.77
CA LEU A 671 18.34 -17.09 -19.79
C LEU A 671 19.53 -18.03 -19.56
N SER A 672 20.38 -18.19 -20.57
CA SER A 672 21.55 -19.08 -20.52
C SER A 672 22.82 -18.32 -20.88
N GLY A 673 23.94 -18.58 -20.19
CA GLY A 673 25.22 -17.98 -20.55
C GLY A 673 26.41 -18.61 -19.84
N HIS A 674 27.60 -18.27 -20.32
CA HIS A 674 28.88 -18.58 -19.68
C HIS A 674 29.41 -17.32 -19.00
N ALA A 675 29.55 -17.36 -17.69
CA ALA A 675 29.98 -16.25 -16.84
C ALA A 675 31.46 -16.38 -16.50
N THR A 676 32.27 -15.40 -16.88
CA THR A 676 33.70 -15.33 -16.58
C THR A 676 33.99 -14.19 -15.59
N PRO A 677 35.16 -14.16 -14.91
CA PRO A 677 35.52 -13.09 -14.00
C PRO A 677 35.33 -11.68 -14.60
N LEU A 678 34.69 -10.80 -13.84
CA LEU A 678 34.44 -9.42 -14.25
C LEU A 678 35.73 -8.60 -14.13
N THR A 679 36.36 -8.32 -15.27
CA THR A 679 37.55 -7.46 -15.36
C THR A 679 37.24 -6.14 -16.07
N GLN A 680 38.09 -5.14 -15.89
CA GLN A 680 37.99 -3.88 -16.65
C GLN A 680 38.04 -4.11 -18.17
N ALA A 681 38.84 -5.08 -18.62
CA ALA A 681 38.90 -5.47 -20.03
C ALA A 681 37.55 -6.04 -20.51
N ALA A 682 36.91 -6.89 -19.72
CA ALA A 682 35.59 -7.45 -20.03
C ALA A 682 34.50 -6.37 -20.09
N VAL A 683 34.53 -5.38 -19.18
CA VAL A 683 33.61 -4.23 -19.20
C VAL A 683 33.81 -3.37 -20.45
N ARG A 684 35.06 -3.06 -20.82
CA ARG A 684 35.35 -2.32 -22.07
C ARG A 684 34.87 -3.08 -23.30
N ALA A 685 35.12 -4.39 -23.35
CA ALA A 685 34.63 -5.24 -24.44
C ALA A 685 33.10 -5.26 -24.51
N LEU A 686 32.40 -5.28 -23.37
CA LEU A 686 30.94 -5.19 -23.32
C LEU A 686 30.43 -3.85 -23.85
N LEU A 687 31.02 -2.74 -23.38
CA LEU A 687 30.64 -1.38 -23.80
C LEU A 687 30.87 -1.17 -25.31
N TRP A 688 31.90 -1.80 -25.87
CA TRP A 688 32.18 -1.72 -27.32
C TRP A 688 31.26 -2.62 -28.15
N ARG A 689 31.07 -3.89 -27.74
CA ARG A 689 30.30 -4.88 -28.51
C ARG A 689 28.79 -4.71 -28.37
N ALA A 690 28.31 -4.14 -27.27
CA ALA A 690 26.89 -4.02 -26.98
C ALA A 690 26.56 -2.75 -26.15
N PRO A 691 26.89 -1.54 -26.62
CA PRO A 691 26.68 -0.29 -25.87
C PRO A 691 25.21 -0.05 -25.52
N ALA A 692 24.29 -0.44 -26.41
CA ALA A 692 22.87 -0.30 -26.22
C ALA A 692 22.20 -1.52 -25.56
N ALA A 693 22.95 -2.45 -24.94
CA ALA A 693 22.37 -3.72 -24.45
C ALA A 693 21.19 -3.52 -23.50
N ALA A 694 21.28 -2.60 -22.54
CA ALA A 694 20.18 -2.30 -21.61
C ALA A 694 18.95 -1.70 -22.31
N TRP A 695 19.15 -0.75 -23.23
CA TRP A 695 18.08 -0.11 -24.02
C TRP A 695 17.42 -1.09 -25.00
N ALA A 696 18.22 -1.96 -25.61
CA ALA A 696 17.76 -2.95 -26.58
C ALA A 696 16.78 -3.95 -25.97
N VAL A 697 16.85 -4.24 -24.66
CA VAL A 697 15.87 -5.09 -23.98
C VAL A 697 14.48 -4.47 -24.08
N THR A 698 14.33 -3.21 -23.69
CA THR A 698 13.04 -2.51 -23.72
C THR A 698 12.50 -2.37 -25.14
N LEU A 699 13.35 -1.98 -26.09
CA LEU A 699 12.98 -1.91 -27.51
C LEU A 699 12.48 -3.27 -28.03
N ARG A 700 13.19 -4.36 -27.72
CA ARG A 700 12.83 -5.72 -28.16
C ARG A 700 11.53 -6.21 -27.52
N ILE A 701 11.25 -5.85 -26.27
CA ILE A 701 9.98 -6.20 -25.62
C ILE A 701 8.81 -5.55 -26.35
N HIS A 702 8.90 -4.25 -26.66
CA HIS A 702 7.86 -3.54 -27.41
C HIS A 702 7.73 -4.05 -28.85
N TRP A 703 8.86 -4.35 -29.50
CA TRP A 703 8.88 -4.95 -30.84
C TRP A 703 8.18 -6.32 -30.88
N GLN A 704 8.46 -7.20 -29.91
CA GLN A 704 7.79 -8.50 -29.86
C GLN A 704 6.32 -8.38 -29.45
N ALA A 705 5.96 -7.43 -28.59
CA ALA A 705 4.57 -7.11 -28.29
C ALA A 705 3.81 -6.67 -29.56
N LEU A 706 4.40 -5.79 -30.38
CA LEU A 706 3.83 -5.39 -31.66
C LEU A 706 3.66 -6.58 -32.62
N ARG A 707 4.64 -7.48 -32.69
CA ARG A 707 4.53 -8.71 -33.51
C ARG A 707 3.44 -9.66 -33.01
N LEU A 708 3.24 -9.77 -31.70
CA LEU A 708 2.14 -10.57 -31.12
C LEU A 708 0.78 -9.93 -31.42
N TRP A 709 0.68 -8.61 -31.31
CA TRP A 709 -0.52 -7.86 -31.69
C TRP A 709 -0.84 -8.03 -33.18
N ALA A 710 0.15 -7.92 -34.07
CA ALA A 710 -0.01 -8.15 -35.50
C ALA A 710 -0.44 -9.60 -35.83
N LYS A 711 0.00 -10.58 -35.02
CA LYS A 711 -0.46 -11.98 -35.08
C LYS A 711 -1.86 -12.20 -34.50
N ARG A 712 -2.56 -11.14 -34.09
CA ARG A 712 -3.89 -11.17 -33.45
C ARG A 712 -3.92 -12.08 -32.22
N VAL A 713 -2.84 -12.12 -31.45
CA VAL A 713 -2.84 -12.82 -30.16
C VAL A 713 -3.77 -12.07 -29.21
N PRO A 714 -4.68 -12.75 -28.49
CA PRO A 714 -5.64 -12.12 -27.61
C PRO A 714 -4.97 -11.16 -26.63
N TRP A 715 -5.56 -9.98 -26.48
CA TRP A 715 -5.17 -8.97 -25.54
C TRP A 715 -6.00 -9.13 -24.27
N PHE A 716 -5.33 -9.36 -23.16
CA PHE A 716 -5.91 -9.40 -21.83
C PHE A 716 -5.62 -8.05 -21.17
N SER A 717 -6.68 -7.28 -20.96
CA SER A 717 -6.64 -6.13 -20.07
C SER A 717 -6.12 -6.60 -18.70
N ARG A 718 -5.34 -5.75 -18.03
CA ARG A 718 -4.92 -6.01 -16.65
C ARG A 718 -6.18 -6.41 -15.85
N PRO A 719 -6.24 -7.64 -15.30
CA PRO A 719 -7.33 -7.97 -14.38
C PRO A 719 -7.20 -7.04 -13.17
N ALA A 720 -8.34 -6.50 -12.69
CA ALA A 720 -8.40 -5.86 -11.39
C ALA A 720 -7.72 -6.80 -10.38
N ASP A 721 -6.84 -6.26 -9.53
CA ASP A 721 -5.97 -7.08 -8.67
C ASP A 721 -6.81 -8.21 -8.03
N PRO A 722 -6.47 -9.49 -8.26
CA PRO A 722 -7.16 -10.55 -7.57
C PRO A 722 -6.90 -10.33 -6.09
N SER A 723 -7.97 -10.15 -5.33
CA SER A 723 -7.96 -10.14 -3.88
C SER A 723 -7.07 -11.30 -3.37
N PRO A 724 -6.27 -11.11 -2.31
CA PRO A 724 -5.52 -12.22 -1.74
C PRO A 724 -6.53 -13.28 -1.22
N SER A 725 -6.78 -14.32 -2.01
CA SER A 725 -7.50 -15.50 -1.53
C SER A 725 -6.67 -16.18 -0.45
N PRO A 726 -7.28 -16.61 0.67
CA PRO A 726 -6.60 -17.32 1.74
C PRO A 726 -6.06 -18.66 1.23
N ALA A 727 -5.01 -19.13 1.92
CA ALA A 727 -4.35 -20.40 1.64
C ALA A 727 -5.34 -21.55 1.41
N SER A 728 -5.39 -22.08 0.19
CA SER A 728 -5.90 -23.42 -0.06
C SER A 728 -4.80 -24.40 0.32
N THR A 729 -5.03 -25.15 1.40
CA THR A 729 -4.30 -26.37 1.74
C THR A 729 -4.30 -27.29 0.52
N PRO A 730 -3.17 -27.92 0.13
CA PRO A 730 -3.18 -28.89 -0.96
C PRO A 730 -4.07 -30.07 -0.59
N THR A 731 -5.10 -30.33 -1.39
CA THR A 731 -5.88 -31.56 -1.33
C THR A 731 -4.98 -32.72 -1.79
N PRO A 732 -4.86 -33.82 -1.03
CA PRO A 732 -4.10 -34.98 -1.51
C PRO A 732 -4.80 -35.61 -2.73
N PRO A 733 -4.04 -36.20 -3.66
CA PRO A 733 -4.62 -36.87 -4.81
C PRO A 733 -5.43 -38.09 -4.35
N THR A 734 -6.64 -38.22 -4.89
CA THR A 734 -7.45 -39.43 -4.82
C THR A 734 -6.67 -40.60 -5.43
N PRO A 735 -6.53 -41.75 -4.74
CA PRO A 735 -5.93 -42.93 -5.33
C PRO A 735 -6.86 -43.50 -6.42
N HIS A 736 -6.27 -43.80 -7.58
CA HIS A 736 -6.92 -44.61 -8.61
C HIS A 736 -7.24 -46.01 -8.04
N PRO A 737 -8.41 -46.60 -8.37
CA PRO A 737 -8.73 -47.94 -7.91
C PRO A 737 -7.87 -48.96 -8.67
N GLU A 738 -7.10 -49.75 -7.93
CA GLU A 738 -6.52 -51.00 -8.42
C GLU A 738 -7.67 -51.92 -8.87
N ARG A 739 -7.66 -52.28 -10.15
CA ARG A 739 -8.41 -53.43 -10.66
C ARG A 739 -7.68 -54.68 -10.19
N ILE A 740 -8.24 -55.34 -9.18
CA ILE A 740 -7.97 -56.75 -8.89
C ILE A 740 -8.99 -57.56 -9.70
N SER A 741 -8.53 -58.43 -10.59
CA SER A 741 -9.24 -59.64 -11.03
C SER A 741 -8.36 -60.43 -12.00
N PRO A 742 -8.50 -61.77 -11.98
CA PRO A 742 -7.88 -62.73 -11.07
C PRO A 742 -6.39 -62.97 -11.33
#